data_AF-A0A7Y5SG93-F1
#
_entry.id   AF-A0A7Y5SG93-F1
#
_cell.length_a   1.000
_cell.length_b   1.000
_cell.length_c   1.000
_cell.angle_alpha   90.00
_cell.angle_beta   90.00
_cell.angle_gamma   90.00
#
_symmetry.space_group_name_H-M   'P 1'
#
loop_
_entity.id
_entity.type
_entity.pdbx_description
1 polymer ?
#
loop_
_entity_poly.entity_id
_entity_poly.type
_entity_poly.pdbx_seq_one_letter_code
_entity_poly.pdbx_strand_id
1 'polypeptide(L)'
;MTLSSLLIANRGEVAIRIARAAAELGIRTVAVYAEDDQRSLHTLRAGEARPLRGVGPKAYLDGEQIIAAARESGCDSIHPGYGFLSESAAFAARCAAAGITFVGPGVAALELLGDKGRARALAEATGVAVLPGTAHSTSLEEARAFFDALGPGAAMVIKAIAGGGGRGLRIVHRAEDIDEAFERCRSEAQSAFGHGDLYVEKQVVRARHIEVQIAGDHTGEVTHFWERDCTLQRRHQKLVEVAPAPVLEPSLREGILSAAVRLARATRCDSLCTFEFLVGTEPGEEPGFAFIEANPRLQVEHTVTEEVTGIDLVRAQLEIAGGATLRELGLVQEKVPAPRGYAIQLRVNMETMDVDGTPLPSGGVLAAFEPPSGPGIRVDTYGYQGYATSPRYDSLLAKLVTHSSAPRYEDAVARAYRALCEFRIEGVPTNAAFLLGLLRRPEVAAGPVHTRFIEEHMAELAGEAGGDDEHPRLYFESAPAGAPGLAGAQIDRSDPLAVLHHGKSGPNAVPVAGAYAGEAQEGVATVSAPLQGTIVSIDVREGELVRRGQQLLVMEAMKMEHVIAAPASGLVRQIAVVAGDAVFAGRPLAVIEEAEVEHSEDGAKEEADPGRVRPDLEEALARHAIGLDAARPDAVERRRRTGQRTTRENVEDLCDPGSFMEYGPVVIAAQRRRRPVEELIERTPADGMVAGIGRVNGDLFGDEHSRCVVMSYDYTVLAGTQGTQNHRKKDRMFELAEKWRLPLVFFTEGGGGRPGDTDGVGVAGLDCLAFHYFGRLSGLVPIVGINSGRCFAGNAALLGCCDVVIATANSNIGMGGPAMIEGGGLGVFRPEEVGPMDIQVPNGVVDIAVADEAEAVAVAKKYLSYFQGPVAEWECADQRLLRSAIPENRLRVYDVRKVIETLADTGSVLELRRHFGPGMVTAFIRMEGRPMGLIANNPMHLAGAIDSAGADKAARFMQLCDAFDIPLLFLCDTPGIMVGPEVEKTALVRHAARMFVTGASVSVPYFTIVLRKSYGLGAQAMAGGSFKAPFFAVSWPTGEFGGMGLEGAVKLGYRNELAAIEDPEKRRELFEQMVERMYTIGKAVNVASHFEIDDVIDPMESRRWVTTALRSVPPPAARAGKKRPCIDTW
;
A
#
# COMPACT_ATOMS: atom_id res chain seq x y z
N MET A 1 -13.79 0.72 4.41
CA MET A 1 -15.11 1.26 4.07
C MET A 1 -15.09 1.16 2.55
N THR A 2 -15.31 2.22 1.78
CA THR A 2 -14.82 2.42 0.40
C THR A 2 -15.00 3.91 0.06
N LEU A 3 -13.95 4.56 -0.47
CA LEU A 3 -13.95 5.97 -0.87
C LEU A 3 -15.16 6.30 -1.75
N SER A 4 -15.83 7.45 -1.53
CA SER A 4 -16.91 7.93 -2.40
C SER A 4 -16.66 9.32 -3.00
N SER A 5 -15.74 10.11 -2.43
CA SER A 5 -15.55 11.53 -2.74
C SER A 5 -14.11 12.03 -2.49
N LEU A 6 -13.23 11.84 -3.46
CA LEU A 6 -11.81 12.16 -3.35
C LEU A 6 -11.50 13.64 -3.62
N LEU A 7 -10.90 14.35 -2.65
CA LEU A 7 -10.14 15.56 -2.93
C LEU A 7 -8.70 15.20 -3.33
N ILE A 8 -8.18 15.89 -4.33
CA ILE A 8 -6.85 15.64 -4.90
C ILE A 8 -5.94 16.79 -4.49
N ALA A 9 -5.20 16.60 -3.39
CA ALA A 9 -4.32 17.60 -2.76
C ALA A 9 -2.97 17.72 -3.48
N ASN A 10 -3.01 17.77 -4.81
CA ASN A 10 -1.87 17.91 -5.70
C ASN A 10 -2.38 18.49 -7.04
N ARG A 11 -1.48 18.78 -7.96
CA ARG A 11 -1.78 19.41 -9.26
C ARG A 11 -1.01 18.75 -10.40
N GLY A 12 -1.26 19.21 -11.63
CA GLY A 12 -0.55 18.70 -12.80
C GLY A 12 -0.90 17.25 -13.14
N GLU A 13 0.07 16.45 -13.60
CA GLU A 13 -0.19 15.12 -14.16
C GLU A 13 -0.79 14.17 -13.12
N VAL A 14 -0.18 14.12 -11.93
CA VAL A 14 -0.57 13.15 -10.90
C VAL A 14 -2.00 13.37 -10.46
N ALA A 15 -2.47 14.61 -10.44
CA ALA A 15 -3.85 14.93 -10.11
C ALA A 15 -4.85 14.42 -11.17
N ILE A 16 -4.47 14.39 -12.44
CA ILE A 16 -5.28 13.79 -13.53
C ILE A 16 -5.22 12.26 -13.46
N ARG A 17 -4.03 11.70 -13.21
CA ARG A 17 -3.80 10.27 -13.07
C ARG A 17 -4.64 9.67 -11.92
N ILE A 18 -4.66 10.37 -10.79
CA ILE A 18 -5.52 10.10 -9.64
C ILE A 18 -7.00 10.24 -10.01
N ALA A 19 -7.39 11.36 -10.66
CA ALA A 19 -8.79 11.60 -11.01
C ALA A 19 -9.39 10.53 -11.94
N ARG A 20 -8.58 9.98 -12.85
CA ARG A 20 -8.97 8.87 -13.74
C ARG A 20 -9.24 7.58 -12.96
N ALA A 21 -8.26 7.12 -12.17
CA ALA A 21 -8.40 5.93 -11.34
C ALA A 21 -9.60 6.04 -10.39
N ALA A 22 -9.78 7.21 -9.77
CA ALA A 22 -10.93 7.50 -8.92
C ALA A 22 -12.27 7.39 -9.68
N ALA A 23 -12.37 7.99 -10.86
CA ALA A 23 -13.59 7.97 -11.67
C ALA A 23 -13.93 6.56 -12.19
N GLU A 24 -12.94 5.74 -12.52
CA GLU A 24 -13.13 4.33 -12.90
C GLU A 24 -13.61 3.44 -11.73
N LEU A 25 -13.29 3.84 -10.50
CA LEU A 25 -13.83 3.27 -9.27
C LEU A 25 -15.20 3.86 -8.86
N GLY A 26 -15.71 4.86 -9.59
CA GLY A 26 -16.97 5.55 -9.30
C GLY A 26 -16.87 6.66 -8.24
N ILE A 27 -15.67 6.98 -7.78
CA ILE A 27 -15.38 7.98 -6.73
C ILE A 27 -15.54 9.40 -7.31
N ARG A 28 -16.36 10.26 -6.68
CA ARG A 28 -16.53 11.66 -7.08
C ARG A 28 -15.24 12.45 -6.81
N THR A 29 -14.62 13.01 -7.83
CA THR A 29 -13.33 13.70 -7.70
C THR A 29 -13.46 15.21 -7.57
N VAL A 30 -12.62 15.81 -6.74
CA VAL A 30 -12.52 17.27 -6.51
C VAL A 30 -11.05 17.70 -6.58
N ALA A 31 -10.69 18.55 -7.54
CA ALA A 31 -9.35 19.14 -7.63
C ALA A 31 -9.23 20.38 -6.72
N VAL A 32 -8.01 20.72 -6.31
CA VAL A 32 -7.70 22.03 -5.70
C VAL A 32 -6.66 22.80 -6.49
N TYR A 33 -6.89 24.10 -6.70
CA TYR A 33 -5.99 24.95 -7.45
C TYR A 33 -5.59 26.21 -6.69
N ALA A 34 -4.30 26.53 -6.65
CA ALA A 34 -3.84 27.87 -6.26
C ALA A 34 -4.34 28.93 -7.25
N GLU A 35 -4.35 30.21 -6.84
CA GLU A 35 -4.82 31.33 -7.66
C GLU A 35 -4.07 31.43 -9.02
N ASP A 36 -2.81 30.99 -9.08
CA ASP A 36 -2.01 30.96 -10.33
C ASP A 36 -2.07 29.64 -11.12
N ASP A 37 -2.70 28.57 -10.60
CA ASP A 37 -2.79 27.26 -11.27
C ASP A 37 -4.22 26.89 -11.73
N GLN A 38 -5.19 27.81 -11.64
CA GLN A 38 -6.59 27.60 -12.04
C GLN A 38 -6.77 26.99 -13.44
N ARG A 39 -5.88 27.32 -14.38
CA ARG A 39 -5.91 26.84 -15.78
C ARG A 39 -5.24 25.47 -15.99
N SER A 40 -4.66 24.86 -14.97
CA SER A 40 -4.02 23.55 -15.10
C SER A 40 -5.06 22.46 -15.33
N LEU A 41 -4.81 21.58 -16.31
CA LEU A 41 -5.82 20.67 -16.86
C LEU A 41 -6.51 19.77 -15.82
N HIS A 42 -5.88 19.51 -14.68
CA HIS A 42 -6.47 18.77 -13.57
C HIS A 42 -7.78 19.38 -13.04
N THR A 43 -7.95 20.70 -13.09
CA THR A 43 -9.21 21.39 -12.71
C THR A 43 -10.39 21.08 -13.63
N LEU A 44 -10.11 20.53 -14.83
CA LEU A 44 -11.08 20.08 -15.82
C LEU A 44 -11.05 18.55 -16.04
N ARG A 45 -10.45 17.80 -15.10
CA ARG A 45 -10.38 16.32 -15.13
C ARG A 45 -10.87 15.67 -13.84
N ALA A 46 -10.94 16.40 -12.74
CA ALA A 46 -11.83 16.08 -11.63
C ALA A 46 -13.29 16.47 -11.96
N GLY A 47 -14.26 15.89 -11.26
CA GLY A 47 -15.69 16.24 -11.38
C GLY A 47 -16.07 17.61 -10.79
N GLU A 48 -15.21 18.18 -9.96
CA GLU A 48 -15.34 19.50 -9.35
C GLU A 48 -13.94 20.11 -9.11
N ALA A 49 -13.83 21.42 -8.94
CA ALA A 49 -12.57 22.07 -8.59
C ALA A 49 -12.77 23.25 -7.62
N ARG A 50 -11.88 23.41 -6.64
CA ARG A 50 -11.93 24.46 -5.61
C ARG A 50 -10.66 25.33 -5.58
N PRO A 51 -10.79 26.65 -5.39
CA PRO A 51 -9.65 27.54 -5.21
C PRO A 51 -9.02 27.37 -3.81
N LEU A 52 -7.69 27.39 -3.77
CA LEU A 52 -6.85 27.64 -2.61
C LEU A 52 -6.40 29.10 -2.68
N ARG A 53 -6.42 29.82 -1.56
CA ARG A 53 -5.88 31.19 -1.47
C ARG A 53 -4.36 31.15 -1.56
N GLY A 54 -3.79 32.18 -2.18
CA GLY A 54 -2.36 32.30 -2.44
C GLY A 54 -1.90 31.64 -3.73
N VAL A 55 -0.59 31.75 -4.00
CA VAL A 55 0.04 31.40 -5.28
C VAL A 55 1.24 30.47 -5.11
N GLY A 56 1.52 29.69 -6.14
CA GLY A 56 2.64 28.75 -6.18
C GLY A 56 2.53 27.61 -5.17
N PRO A 57 3.61 26.82 -5.01
CA PRO A 57 3.64 25.68 -4.10
C PRO A 57 3.31 25.95 -2.63
N LYS A 58 3.42 27.21 -2.15
CA LYS A 58 3.08 27.58 -0.77
C LYS A 58 1.58 27.31 -0.49
N ALA A 59 0.68 27.55 -1.46
CA ALA A 59 -0.75 27.27 -1.32
C ALA A 59 -1.08 25.77 -1.21
N TYR A 60 -0.29 24.91 -1.86
CA TYR A 60 -0.41 23.44 -1.79
C TYR A 60 0.29 22.81 -0.57
N LEU A 61 1.00 23.62 0.21
CA LEU A 61 1.60 23.23 1.49
C LEU A 61 0.76 23.70 2.69
N ASP A 62 -0.25 24.54 2.47
CA ASP A 62 -1.24 24.91 3.49
C ASP A 62 -2.23 23.75 3.71
N GLY A 63 -1.83 22.85 4.61
CA GLY A 63 -2.63 21.70 4.98
C GLY A 63 -3.99 22.06 5.58
N GLU A 64 -4.09 23.14 6.37
CA GLU A 64 -5.36 23.59 6.94
C GLU A 64 -6.34 24.02 5.84
N GLN A 65 -5.85 24.76 4.85
CA GLN A 65 -6.67 25.20 3.73
C GLN A 65 -7.10 24.05 2.82
N ILE A 66 -6.23 23.08 2.53
CA ILE A 66 -6.60 21.87 1.76
C ILE A 66 -7.65 21.06 2.52
N ILE A 67 -7.50 20.90 3.83
CA ILE A 67 -8.48 20.27 4.71
C ILE A 67 -9.81 21.02 4.73
N ALA A 68 -9.78 22.36 4.76
CA ALA A 68 -10.99 23.18 4.67
C ALA A 68 -11.72 22.98 3.34
N ALA A 69 -11.01 23.06 2.20
CA ALA A 69 -11.59 22.85 0.88
C ALA A 69 -12.20 21.44 0.71
N ALA A 70 -11.57 20.42 1.30
CA ALA A 70 -12.08 19.06 1.33
C ALA A 70 -13.35 18.94 2.17
N ARG A 71 -13.38 19.52 3.38
CA ARG A 71 -14.61 19.57 4.21
C ARG A 71 -15.73 20.33 3.50
N GLU A 72 -15.46 21.47 2.88
CA GLU A 72 -16.46 22.29 2.17
C GLU A 72 -17.08 21.57 0.97
N SER A 73 -16.31 20.74 0.26
CA SER A 73 -16.78 19.94 -0.88
C SER A 73 -17.42 18.60 -0.46
N GLY A 74 -17.29 18.24 0.83
CA GLY A 74 -17.75 17.00 1.44
C GLY A 74 -16.77 15.82 1.34
N CYS A 75 -15.60 16.01 0.74
CA CYS A 75 -14.63 14.97 0.38
C CYS A 75 -14.17 14.10 1.56
N ASP A 76 -13.97 12.82 1.27
CA ASP A 76 -13.61 11.75 2.20
C ASP A 76 -12.16 11.33 2.19
N SER A 77 -11.52 11.45 1.05
CA SER A 77 -10.10 11.23 0.88
C SER A 77 -9.41 12.52 0.45
N ILE A 78 -8.14 12.66 0.85
CA ILE A 78 -7.17 13.61 0.33
C ILE A 78 -6.05 12.77 -0.26
N HIS A 79 -5.94 12.71 -1.59
CA HIS A 79 -4.76 12.10 -2.22
C HIS A 79 -3.70 13.15 -2.46
N PRO A 80 -2.56 13.10 -1.76
CA PRO A 80 -1.51 14.10 -1.87
C PRO A 80 -0.59 13.90 -3.09
N GLY A 81 -0.88 12.93 -3.97
CA GLY A 81 0.02 12.52 -5.06
C GLY A 81 1.44 12.20 -4.57
N TYR A 82 2.42 12.91 -5.11
CA TYR A 82 3.82 12.91 -4.72
C TYR A 82 4.35 14.35 -4.53
N GLY A 83 5.39 14.54 -3.72
CA GLY A 83 5.82 15.87 -3.29
C GLY A 83 4.78 16.57 -2.41
N PHE A 84 4.87 17.90 -2.26
CA PHE A 84 4.04 18.71 -1.37
C PHE A 84 3.92 18.11 0.05
N LEU A 85 2.75 17.57 0.40
CA LEU A 85 2.44 17.03 1.73
C LEU A 85 2.36 15.49 1.74
N SER A 86 2.74 14.80 0.65
CA SER A 86 2.63 13.33 0.51
C SER A 86 3.58 12.52 1.40
N GLU A 87 4.64 13.13 1.92
CA GLU A 87 5.55 12.55 2.92
C GLU A 87 5.33 13.17 4.32
N SER A 88 4.41 14.13 4.47
CA SER A 88 4.25 14.90 5.69
C SER A 88 3.42 14.13 6.72
N ALA A 89 4.09 13.46 7.67
CA ALA A 89 3.45 12.81 8.81
C ALA A 89 2.47 13.75 9.54
N ALA A 90 2.86 15.02 9.73
CA ALA A 90 2.03 16.04 10.35
C ALA A 90 0.78 16.42 9.51
N PHE A 91 0.83 16.35 8.18
CA PHE A 91 -0.37 16.54 7.35
C PHE A 91 -1.22 15.27 7.27
N ALA A 92 -0.62 14.09 7.18
CA ALA A 92 -1.34 12.83 7.31
C ALA A 92 -2.11 12.78 8.63
N ALA A 93 -1.47 13.19 9.73
CA ALA A 93 -2.06 13.38 11.07
C ALA A 93 -3.13 14.49 11.13
N ARG A 94 -3.08 15.52 10.28
CA ARG A 94 -4.13 16.57 10.22
C ARG A 94 -5.29 16.24 9.29
N CYS A 95 -5.06 15.54 8.18
CA CYS A 95 -6.11 14.90 7.38
C CYS A 95 -6.89 13.95 8.29
N ALA A 96 -6.15 13.09 9.00
CA ALA A 96 -6.63 12.38 10.17
C ALA A 96 -7.43 13.30 11.12
N ALA A 97 -6.88 14.39 11.67
CA ALA A 97 -7.64 15.26 12.58
C ALA A 97 -8.96 15.79 11.99
N ALA A 98 -9.01 16.01 10.68
CA ALA A 98 -10.21 16.37 9.93
C ALA A 98 -11.19 15.22 9.68
N GLY A 99 -10.73 13.98 9.84
CA GLY A 99 -11.41 12.76 9.45
C GLY A 99 -11.22 12.36 8.00
N ILE A 100 -10.56 13.19 7.21
CA ILE A 100 -10.33 12.97 5.78
C ILE A 100 -9.16 11.99 5.65
N THR A 101 -9.33 10.94 4.86
CA THR A 101 -8.29 9.93 4.70
C THR A 101 -7.20 10.37 3.75
N PHE A 102 -5.98 10.45 4.29
CA PHE A 102 -4.76 10.72 3.56
C PHE A 102 -4.36 9.51 2.70
N VAL A 103 -4.25 9.68 1.37
CA VAL A 103 -3.89 8.58 0.45
C VAL A 103 -2.36 8.42 0.33
N GLY A 104 -1.74 8.03 1.44
CA GLY A 104 -0.31 7.75 1.60
C GLY A 104 -0.07 7.03 2.94
N PRO A 105 1.13 6.48 3.20
CA PRO A 105 1.41 5.79 4.44
C PRO A 105 1.08 6.71 5.61
N GLY A 106 0.63 6.16 6.72
CA GLY A 106 0.32 6.96 7.89
C GLY A 106 1.48 7.12 8.84
N VAL A 107 1.11 7.58 10.03
CA VAL A 107 1.93 8.54 10.77
C VAL A 107 3.27 7.95 11.19
N ALA A 108 3.29 6.79 11.87
CA ALA A 108 4.57 6.22 12.31
C ALA A 108 5.41 5.60 11.17
N ALA A 109 4.83 5.26 10.01
CA ALA A 109 5.57 4.80 8.84
C ALA A 109 6.19 5.97 8.08
N LEU A 110 5.48 7.11 8.00
CA LEU A 110 6.05 8.38 7.54
C LEU A 110 7.14 8.90 8.49
N GLU A 111 6.96 8.78 9.81
CA GLU A 111 7.97 9.18 10.81
C GLU A 111 9.18 8.22 10.85
N LEU A 112 8.99 6.93 10.58
CA LEU A 112 10.05 5.92 10.56
C LEU A 112 10.86 5.92 9.25
N LEU A 113 10.23 6.29 8.12
CA LEU A 113 10.90 6.37 6.82
C LEU A 113 11.35 7.79 6.44
N GLY A 114 10.75 8.82 7.04
CA GLY A 114 11.22 10.21 6.94
C GLY A 114 12.46 10.52 7.78
N ASP A 115 12.82 9.62 8.71
CA ASP A 115 14.07 9.63 9.49
C ASP A 115 15.03 8.57 8.95
N LYS A 116 16.14 9.01 8.39
CA LYS A 116 17.14 8.15 7.74
C LYS A 116 17.99 7.36 8.72
N GLY A 117 18.23 7.89 9.93
CA GLY A 117 18.92 7.16 10.99
C GLY A 117 18.09 5.97 11.47
N ARG A 118 16.78 6.19 11.69
CA ARG A 118 15.84 5.12 12.09
C ARG A 118 15.60 4.11 10.98
N ALA A 119 15.42 4.54 9.73
CA ALA A 119 15.30 3.63 8.59
C ALA A 119 16.55 2.76 8.38
N ARG A 120 17.75 3.34 8.57
CA ARG A 120 19.04 2.63 8.52
C ARG A 120 19.20 1.62 9.66
N ALA A 121 18.94 2.03 10.90
CA ALA A 121 19.02 1.14 12.06
C ALA A 121 18.04 -0.05 11.95
N LEU A 122 16.88 0.17 11.32
CA LEU A 122 15.92 -0.89 11.02
C LEU A 122 16.45 -1.89 9.97
N ALA A 123 17.21 -1.42 8.97
CA ALA A 123 17.86 -2.30 7.99
C ALA A 123 18.94 -3.17 8.65
N GLU A 124 19.79 -2.58 9.50
CA GLU A 124 20.79 -3.30 10.29
C GLU A 124 20.11 -4.36 11.19
N ALA A 125 19.03 -3.99 11.91
CA ALA A 125 18.27 -4.88 12.77
C ALA A 125 17.51 -6.02 12.04
N THR A 126 17.21 -5.86 10.75
CA THR A 126 16.51 -6.87 9.91
C THR A 126 17.44 -7.71 9.04
N GLY A 127 18.75 -7.60 9.26
CA GLY A 127 19.76 -8.31 8.47
C GLY A 127 19.71 -7.89 6.99
N VAL A 128 19.48 -6.60 6.72
CA VAL A 128 19.58 -6.00 5.40
C VAL A 128 20.86 -5.17 5.35
N ALA A 129 21.67 -5.40 4.32
CA ALA A 129 22.93 -4.69 4.16
C ALA A 129 22.70 -3.18 3.97
N VAL A 130 23.49 -2.39 4.68
CA VAL A 130 23.63 -0.94 4.52
C VAL A 130 25.11 -0.63 4.28
N LEU A 131 25.39 0.55 3.76
CA LEU A 131 26.77 1.03 3.63
C LEU A 131 27.40 1.18 5.03
N PRO A 132 28.70 0.93 5.24
CA PRO A 132 29.35 1.28 6.52
C PRO A 132 29.09 2.75 6.86
N GLY A 133 28.75 3.06 8.12
CA GLY A 133 28.30 4.40 8.49
C GLY A 133 27.80 4.49 9.94
N THR A 134 27.38 5.68 10.34
CA THR A 134 26.74 5.94 11.65
C THR A 134 25.21 5.87 11.52
N ALA A 135 24.54 5.48 12.61
CA ALA A 135 23.07 5.34 12.69
C ALA A 135 22.43 6.35 13.67
N HIS A 136 23.13 7.42 14.01
CA HIS A 136 22.77 8.43 14.99
C HIS A 136 23.33 9.81 14.61
N SER A 137 22.82 10.87 15.26
CA SER A 137 23.39 12.22 15.07
C SER A 137 24.87 12.21 15.49
N THR A 138 25.73 12.45 14.51
CA THR A 138 27.16 12.20 14.56
C THR A 138 27.89 13.51 14.85
N SER A 139 28.83 13.52 15.79
CA SER A 139 29.68 14.70 16.04
C SER A 139 30.75 14.87 14.94
N LEU A 140 31.33 16.07 14.85
CA LEU A 140 32.44 16.33 13.93
C LEU A 140 33.67 15.46 14.24
N GLU A 141 33.91 15.14 15.51
CA GLU A 141 35.00 14.27 15.94
C GLU A 141 34.75 12.80 15.51
N GLU A 142 33.51 12.32 15.60
CA GLU A 142 33.12 10.99 15.12
C GLU A 142 33.15 10.90 13.59
N ALA A 143 32.76 11.96 12.86
CA ALA A 143 32.87 12.02 11.41
C ALA A 143 34.34 11.95 10.94
N ARG A 144 35.26 12.62 11.65
CA ARG A 144 36.71 12.52 11.45
C ARG A 144 37.24 11.11 11.75
N ALA A 145 36.90 10.56 12.92
CA ALA A 145 37.32 9.22 13.32
C ALA A 145 36.79 8.11 12.38
N PHE A 146 35.57 8.27 11.85
CA PHE A 146 35.00 7.39 10.84
C PHE A 146 35.75 7.50 9.50
N PHE A 147 36.05 8.71 9.03
CA PHE A 147 36.81 8.93 7.80
C PHE A 147 38.21 8.28 7.87
N ASP A 148 38.93 8.48 8.98
CA ASP A 148 40.25 7.86 9.21
C ASP A 148 40.16 6.32 9.25
N ALA A 149 39.06 5.76 9.76
CA ALA A 149 38.82 4.32 9.83
C ALA A 149 38.44 3.67 8.48
N LEU A 150 38.01 4.43 7.47
CA LEU A 150 37.69 3.89 6.13
C LEU A 150 38.93 3.50 5.32
N GLY A 151 40.10 4.04 5.64
CA GLY A 151 41.37 3.74 4.98
C GLY A 151 41.64 4.55 3.69
N PRO A 152 42.88 4.50 3.17
CA PRO A 152 43.32 5.37 2.08
C PRO A 152 42.61 5.06 0.76
N GLY A 153 42.03 6.10 0.15
CA GLY A 153 41.31 6.02 -1.12
C GLY A 153 39.80 5.79 -0.99
N ALA A 154 39.29 5.57 0.23
CA ALA A 154 37.85 5.61 0.50
C ALA A 154 37.34 7.06 0.58
N ALA A 155 36.02 7.22 0.48
CA ALA A 155 35.34 8.51 0.58
C ALA A 155 34.07 8.38 1.42
N MET A 156 33.62 9.50 1.98
CA MET A 156 32.51 9.59 2.92
C MET A 156 31.38 10.45 2.33
N VAL A 157 30.13 10.14 2.66
CA VAL A 157 28.96 10.98 2.39
C VAL A 157 28.38 11.41 3.73
N ILE A 158 28.35 12.72 3.97
CA ILE A 158 27.64 13.35 5.08
C ILE A 158 26.21 13.64 4.62
N LYS A 159 25.22 13.29 5.44
CA LYS A 159 23.79 13.38 5.10
C LYS A 159 22.98 13.91 6.29
N ALA A 160 21.94 14.69 6.01
CA ALA A 160 20.91 15.06 6.98
C ALA A 160 20.08 13.83 7.39
N ILE A 161 19.81 13.69 8.70
CA ILE A 161 19.00 12.58 9.25
C ILE A 161 17.52 12.75 8.88
N ALA A 162 17.00 13.98 8.94
CA ALA A 162 15.68 14.34 8.42
C ALA A 162 15.83 15.02 7.05
N GLY A 163 15.19 14.47 6.01
CA GLY A 163 15.14 15.12 4.67
C GLY A 163 15.14 14.16 3.48
N GLY A 164 14.23 14.41 2.52
CA GLY A 164 14.13 13.69 1.24
C GLY A 164 14.64 14.51 0.04
N GLY A 165 14.82 13.85 -1.11
CA GLY A 165 15.06 14.53 -2.39
C GLY A 165 16.46 15.16 -2.57
N GLY A 166 17.51 14.55 -2.02
CA GLY A 166 18.90 14.91 -2.31
C GLY A 166 19.43 16.22 -1.69
N ARG A 167 18.62 16.94 -0.92
CA ARG A 167 19.04 18.14 -0.16
C ARG A 167 19.66 17.75 1.18
N GLY A 168 20.61 18.53 1.68
CA GLY A 168 21.36 18.19 2.89
C GLY A 168 22.28 16.98 2.71
N LEU A 169 23.03 16.92 1.60
CA LEU A 169 24.02 15.87 1.32
C LEU A 169 25.36 16.51 0.89
N ARG A 170 26.49 15.98 1.37
CA ARG A 170 27.85 16.35 0.93
C ARG A 170 28.73 15.12 0.79
N ILE A 171 29.56 15.09 -0.24
CA ILE A 171 30.57 14.04 -0.46
C ILE A 171 31.93 14.62 -0.03
N VAL A 172 32.72 13.81 0.69
CA VAL A 172 34.03 14.18 1.24
C VAL A 172 35.07 13.16 0.80
N HIS A 173 36.10 13.65 0.11
CA HIS A 173 37.20 12.84 -0.43
C HIS A 173 38.53 13.04 0.31
N ARG A 174 38.66 14.07 1.16
CA ARG A 174 39.88 14.39 1.92
C ARG A 174 39.51 14.78 3.36
N ALA A 175 40.40 14.46 4.30
CA ALA A 175 40.18 14.77 5.73
C ALA A 175 40.09 16.28 6.02
N GLU A 176 40.75 17.12 5.20
CA GLU A 176 40.70 18.58 5.32
C GLU A 176 39.35 19.20 4.93
N ASP A 177 38.55 18.50 4.10
CA ASP A 177 37.24 18.99 3.64
C ASP A 177 36.11 18.71 4.65
N ILE A 178 36.36 17.85 5.67
CA ILE A 178 35.31 17.35 6.59
C ILE A 178 34.61 18.49 7.32
N ASP A 179 35.36 19.42 7.92
CA ASP A 179 34.80 20.48 8.77
C ASP A 179 33.83 21.39 7.97
N GLU A 180 34.24 21.82 6.77
CA GLU A 180 33.41 22.69 5.92
C GLU A 180 32.20 21.93 5.37
N ALA A 181 32.40 20.69 4.92
CA ALA A 181 31.31 19.85 4.41
C ALA A 181 30.27 19.54 5.50
N PHE A 182 30.73 19.25 6.72
CA PHE A 182 29.87 18.98 7.87
C PHE A 182 29.07 20.23 8.26
N GLU A 183 29.72 21.39 8.43
CA GLU A 183 29.02 22.63 8.80
C GLU A 183 28.02 23.07 7.72
N ARG A 184 28.40 22.99 6.43
CA ARG A 184 27.50 23.36 5.33
C ARG A 184 26.34 22.39 5.18
N CYS A 185 26.54 21.10 5.50
CA CYS A 185 25.45 20.12 5.54
C CYS A 185 24.50 20.38 6.72
N ARG A 186 25.05 20.66 7.92
CA ARG A 186 24.31 20.97 9.15
C ARG A 186 23.47 22.24 8.98
N SER A 187 24.08 23.31 8.46
CA SER A 187 23.39 24.58 8.22
C SER A 187 22.32 24.46 7.14
N GLU A 188 22.52 23.63 6.11
CA GLU A 188 21.48 23.36 5.10
C GLU A 188 20.32 22.57 5.71
N ALA A 189 20.60 21.52 6.49
CA ALA A 189 19.58 20.71 7.16
C ALA A 189 18.76 21.53 8.17
N GLN A 190 19.44 22.32 9.01
CA GLN A 190 18.81 23.21 9.99
C GLN A 190 17.93 24.26 9.32
N SER A 191 18.32 24.78 8.15
CA SER A 191 17.54 25.76 7.39
C SER A 191 16.39 25.14 6.57
N ALA A 192 16.56 23.93 6.04
CA ALA A 192 15.59 23.30 5.14
C ALA A 192 14.53 22.46 5.89
N PHE A 193 14.90 21.87 7.02
CA PHE A 193 14.10 20.90 7.77
C PHE A 193 13.90 21.27 9.25
N GLY A 194 14.54 22.33 9.73
CA GLY A 194 14.46 22.78 11.13
C GLY A 194 15.29 21.96 12.12
N HIS A 195 16.07 21.00 11.64
CA HIS A 195 16.92 20.10 12.42
C HIS A 195 18.26 19.91 11.70
N GLY A 196 19.36 20.22 12.38
CA GLY A 196 20.73 20.14 11.86
C GLY A 196 21.42 18.77 12.02
N ASP A 197 20.70 17.76 12.51
CA ASP A 197 21.26 16.43 12.82
C ASP A 197 21.76 15.69 11.58
N LEU A 198 23.02 15.22 11.62
CA LEU A 198 23.72 14.60 10.50
C LEU A 198 24.19 13.17 10.83
N TYR A 199 24.31 12.34 9.80
CA TYR A 199 24.98 11.05 9.85
C TYR A 199 25.97 10.90 8.68
N VAL A 200 26.86 9.92 8.77
CA VAL A 200 27.92 9.68 7.76
C VAL A 200 27.92 8.24 7.26
N GLU A 201 28.22 8.05 5.99
CA GLU A 201 28.32 6.73 5.34
C GLU A 201 29.52 6.65 4.39
N LYS A 202 30.02 5.44 4.11
CA LYS A 202 30.97 5.18 3.01
C LYS A 202 30.28 5.49 1.67
N GLN A 203 30.94 6.26 0.80
CA GLN A 203 30.46 6.49 -0.56
C GLN A 203 30.60 5.22 -1.42
N VAL A 204 29.59 4.94 -2.25
CA VAL A 204 29.73 4.09 -3.44
C VAL A 204 29.82 5.01 -4.65
N VAL A 205 30.90 4.90 -5.43
CA VAL A 205 31.18 5.83 -6.54
C VAL A 205 30.41 5.42 -7.79
N ARG A 206 30.51 4.16 -8.22
CA ARG A 206 29.68 3.60 -9.29
C ARG A 206 28.76 2.51 -8.75
N ALA A 207 27.46 2.75 -8.89
CA ALA A 207 26.40 1.84 -8.49
C ALA A 207 25.23 1.88 -9.48
N ARG A 208 24.36 0.88 -9.45
CA ARG A 208 23.01 0.96 -10.03
C ARG A 208 22.02 1.36 -8.96
N HIS A 209 21.15 2.32 -9.26
CA HIS A 209 20.06 2.72 -8.39
C HIS A 209 18.86 1.81 -8.69
N ILE A 210 18.73 0.75 -7.89
CA ILE A 210 17.64 -0.22 -8.01
C ILE A 210 16.59 0.11 -6.95
N GLU A 211 15.39 0.39 -7.41
CA GLU A 211 14.21 0.51 -6.58
C GLU A 211 13.48 -0.81 -6.57
N VAL A 212 12.87 -1.18 -5.45
CA VAL A 212 11.77 -2.13 -5.49
C VAL A 212 10.47 -1.35 -5.34
N GLN A 213 9.57 -1.48 -6.32
CA GLN A 213 8.20 -0.97 -6.13
C GLN A 213 7.51 -1.90 -5.17
N ILE A 214 7.79 -1.65 -3.90
CA ILE A 214 7.20 -2.38 -2.82
C ILE A 214 5.74 -1.96 -2.72
N ALA A 215 4.96 -2.90 -2.23
CA ALA A 215 3.53 -2.79 -2.16
C ALA A 215 3.05 -2.92 -0.57
N GLY A 216 2.61 -1.39 1.16
CA GLY A 216 2.11 -1.24 2.58
C GLY A 216 0.60 -1.30 2.83
N ASP A 217 0.20 -2.11 3.82
CA ASP A 217 -1.19 -2.38 4.22
C ASP A 217 -1.37 -2.34 5.73
N HIS A 218 -2.62 -2.17 6.17
CA HIS A 218 -2.99 -2.21 7.57
C HIS A 218 -2.57 -3.49 8.32
N THR A 219 -2.15 -4.60 7.69
CA THR A 219 -2.12 -5.93 8.35
C THR A 219 -0.87 -6.89 8.34
N GLY A 220 0.29 -6.64 7.77
CA GLY A 220 1.44 -7.61 7.76
C GLY A 220 2.07 -8.71 6.82
N GLU A 221 1.63 -9.23 5.67
CA GLU A 221 2.47 -10.04 4.73
C GLU A 221 2.86 -9.40 3.34
N VAL A 222 3.96 -8.62 3.20
CA VAL A 222 4.25 -7.67 2.07
C VAL A 222 4.37 -8.28 0.66
N THR A 223 4.23 -7.43 -0.38
CA THR A 223 4.54 -7.73 -1.78
C THR A 223 5.55 -6.76 -2.41
N HIS A 224 6.30 -7.18 -3.43
CA HIS A 224 6.93 -6.33 -4.43
C HIS A 224 6.23 -6.44 -5.78
N PHE A 225 6.06 -5.32 -6.48
CA PHE A 225 5.73 -5.26 -7.92
C PHE A 225 6.96 -5.29 -8.82
N TRP A 226 7.96 -6.08 -8.40
CA TRP A 226 9.29 -6.15 -9.00
C TRP A 226 10.10 -4.86 -8.83
N GLU A 227 11.32 -4.91 -9.32
CA GLU A 227 12.25 -3.80 -9.27
C GLU A 227 12.12 -2.85 -10.48
N ARG A 228 12.48 -1.59 -10.25
CA ARG A 228 12.79 -0.61 -11.30
C ARG A 228 14.28 -0.30 -11.28
N ASP A 229 14.81 0.04 -12.44
CA ASP A 229 16.11 0.66 -12.59
C ASP A 229 15.91 2.17 -12.82
N CYS A 230 16.41 2.96 -11.88
CA CYS A 230 16.36 4.43 -11.89
C CYS A 230 17.78 5.04 -11.86
N THR A 231 18.76 4.26 -12.33
CA THR A 231 20.18 4.60 -12.41
C THR A 231 20.48 5.81 -13.30
N LEU A 232 19.63 6.05 -14.32
CA LEU A 232 19.75 7.18 -15.24
C LEU A 232 19.19 8.47 -14.60
N GLN A 233 19.96 8.96 -13.63
CA GLN A 233 19.74 10.19 -12.87
C GLN A 233 20.89 11.20 -13.10
N ARG A 234 20.59 12.50 -12.95
CA ARG A 234 21.53 13.63 -13.10
C ARG A 234 21.48 14.49 -11.84
N ARG A 235 22.57 14.60 -11.09
CA ARG A 235 22.62 15.30 -9.79
C ARG A 235 21.45 14.88 -8.87
N HIS A 236 21.23 13.56 -8.77
CA HIS A 236 20.13 12.89 -8.06
C HIS A 236 18.70 13.09 -8.61
N GLN A 237 18.49 13.89 -9.66
CA GLN A 237 17.21 13.95 -10.37
C GLN A 237 17.09 12.77 -11.34
N LYS A 238 16.13 11.87 -11.11
CA LYS A 238 15.80 10.74 -12.00
C LYS A 238 15.21 11.27 -13.32
N LEU A 239 15.60 10.71 -14.47
CA LEU A 239 15.19 11.18 -15.80
C LEU A 239 14.65 10.07 -16.72
N VAL A 240 15.23 8.88 -16.62
CA VAL A 240 14.77 7.66 -17.33
C VAL A 240 14.64 6.53 -16.33
N GLU A 241 13.49 5.87 -16.34
CA GLU A 241 13.20 4.72 -15.48
C GLU A 241 12.81 3.50 -16.31
N VAL A 242 13.23 2.32 -15.87
CA VAL A 242 12.99 1.04 -16.56
C VAL A 242 12.39 0.01 -15.61
N ALA A 243 11.41 -0.76 -16.07
CA ALA A 243 10.95 -1.98 -15.39
C ALA A 243 10.93 -3.16 -16.37
N PRO A 244 11.31 -4.38 -15.96
CA PRO A 244 12.17 -4.69 -14.82
C PRO A 244 13.59 -4.12 -15.02
N ALA A 245 14.47 -4.22 -14.02
CA ALA A 245 15.85 -3.79 -14.18
C ALA A 245 16.58 -4.65 -15.25
N PRO A 246 17.12 -4.05 -16.33
CA PRO A 246 17.91 -4.78 -17.31
C PRO A 246 19.25 -5.21 -16.68
N VAL A 247 19.83 -6.33 -17.13
CA VAL A 247 21.16 -6.80 -16.69
C VAL A 247 21.33 -6.86 -15.16
N LEU A 248 20.36 -7.47 -14.46
CA LEU A 248 20.44 -7.74 -13.03
C LEU A 248 20.39 -9.26 -12.79
N GLU A 249 21.41 -9.82 -12.15
CA GLU A 249 21.54 -11.26 -11.88
C GLU A 249 20.36 -11.80 -11.04
N PRO A 250 19.83 -13.00 -11.31
CA PRO A 250 18.63 -13.51 -10.62
C PRO A 250 18.78 -13.63 -9.10
N SER A 251 19.94 -14.06 -8.60
CA SER A 251 20.24 -14.16 -7.17
C SER A 251 20.32 -12.79 -6.49
N LEU A 252 20.89 -11.80 -7.19
CA LEU A 252 21.01 -10.43 -6.72
C LEU A 252 19.66 -9.72 -6.71
N ARG A 253 18.85 -9.91 -7.76
CA ARG A 253 17.45 -9.51 -7.81
C ARG A 253 16.70 -10.09 -6.60
N GLU A 254 16.73 -11.40 -6.39
CA GLU A 254 16.03 -12.05 -5.26
C GLU A 254 16.50 -11.49 -3.89
N GLY A 255 17.81 -11.23 -3.73
CA GLY A 255 18.37 -10.62 -2.52
C GLY A 255 17.81 -9.22 -2.25
N ILE A 256 17.77 -8.36 -3.27
CA ILE A 256 17.25 -6.99 -3.19
C ILE A 256 15.73 -7.00 -2.93
N LEU A 257 14.99 -7.84 -3.66
CA LEU A 257 13.56 -8.01 -3.49
C LEU A 257 13.20 -8.50 -2.09
N SER A 258 13.87 -9.56 -1.59
CA SER A 258 13.72 -10.08 -0.23
C SER A 258 14.09 -9.04 0.83
N ALA A 259 15.13 -8.24 0.62
CA ALA A 259 15.51 -7.16 1.53
C ALA A 259 14.44 -6.05 1.58
N ALA A 260 13.99 -5.56 0.42
CA ALA A 260 12.94 -4.55 0.30
C ALA A 260 11.64 -5.01 0.96
N VAL A 261 11.31 -6.29 0.76
CA VAL A 261 10.22 -6.97 1.45
C VAL A 261 10.46 -6.91 2.97
N ARG A 262 11.55 -7.46 3.51
CA ARG A 262 11.87 -7.46 4.97
C ARG A 262 11.77 -6.06 5.59
N LEU A 263 12.36 -5.04 4.95
CA LEU A 263 12.31 -3.66 5.44
C LEU A 263 10.87 -3.17 5.56
N ALA A 264 10.06 -3.34 4.53
CA ALA A 264 8.64 -2.97 4.55
C ALA A 264 7.83 -3.73 5.60
N ARG A 265 8.36 -4.86 6.08
CA ARG A 265 7.78 -5.63 7.17
C ARG A 265 8.17 -5.12 8.55
N ALA A 266 9.42 -4.74 8.75
CA ALA A 266 9.80 -4.09 10.00
C ALA A 266 9.24 -2.65 10.11
N THR A 267 9.11 -1.92 9.00
CA THR A 267 8.53 -0.55 9.02
C THR A 267 7.04 -0.55 9.23
N ARG A 268 6.36 -1.64 8.84
CA ARG A 268 4.91 -1.64 8.63
C ARG A 268 4.53 -0.49 7.71
N CYS A 269 5.11 -0.45 6.51
CA CYS A 269 4.64 0.49 5.49
C CYS A 269 3.11 0.33 5.34
N ASP A 270 2.37 1.43 5.17
CA ASP A 270 1.00 1.39 4.63
C ASP A 270 0.60 2.37 3.52
N SER A 271 1.37 2.37 2.44
CA SER A 271 0.85 2.68 1.10
C SER A 271 1.87 2.16 0.11
N LEU A 272 1.80 2.60 -1.15
CA LEU A 272 3.01 2.70 -1.95
C LEU A 272 4.15 3.29 -1.11
N CYS A 273 5.14 2.44 -0.87
CA CYS A 273 6.47 2.77 -0.45
C CYS A 273 7.39 2.18 -1.52
N THR A 274 8.37 2.93 -1.98
CA THR A 274 9.49 2.36 -2.74
C THR A 274 10.65 2.20 -1.78
N PHE A 275 11.36 1.07 -1.83
CA PHE A 275 12.60 0.89 -1.09
C PHE A 275 13.77 0.97 -2.08
N GLU A 276 14.72 1.85 -1.81
CA GLU A 276 15.77 2.25 -2.73
C GLU A 276 17.11 1.64 -2.31
N PHE A 277 17.83 1.06 -3.27
CA PHE A 277 19.07 0.33 -3.07
C PHE A 277 20.16 0.77 -4.06
N LEU A 278 21.41 0.72 -3.61
CA LEU A 278 22.58 0.80 -4.47
C LEU A 278 23.19 -0.58 -4.65
N VAL A 279 23.34 -1.00 -5.90
CA VAL A 279 24.09 -2.20 -6.31
C VAL A 279 25.48 -1.75 -6.76
N GLY A 280 26.55 -2.24 -6.14
CA GLY A 280 27.91 -1.88 -6.53
C GLY A 280 28.26 -2.39 -7.94
N THR A 281 28.97 -1.58 -8.73
CA THR A 281 29.40 -1.96 -10.10
C THR A 281 30.91 -1.80 -10.33
N GLU A 282 31.73 -1.84 -9.27
CA GLU A 282 33.17 -1.69 -9.42
C GLU A 282 33.83 -2.98 -9.96
N PRO A 283 34.70 -2.92 -10.99
CA PRO A 283 35.25 -4.11 -11.62
C PRO A 283 36.16 -4.93 -10.69
N GLY A 284 35.70 -6.12 -10.29
CA GLY A 284 36.49 -7.10 -9.54
C GLY A 284 36.09 -7.28 -8.07
N GLU A 285 35.15 -6.48 -7.55
CA GLU A 285 34.42 -6.81 -6.32
C GLU A 285 33.22 -7.72 -6.64
N GLU A 286 32.76 -8.53 -5.67
CA GLU A 286 31.48 -9.23 -5.83
C GLU A 286 30.32 -8.23 -5.76
N PRO A 287 29.28 -8.33 -6.62
CA PRO A 287 28.22 -7.33 -6.74
C PRO A 287 27.25 -7.38 -5.55
N GLY A 288 27.64 -6.76 -4.44
CA GLY A 288 26.80 -6.54 -3.27
C GLY A 288 25.77 -5.41 -3.50
N PHE A 289 24.72 -5.42 -2.68
CA PHE A 289 23.72 -4.35 -2.62
C PHE A 289 23.63 -3.77 -1.20
N ALA A 290 23.23 -2.52 -1.10
CA ALA A 290 22.96 -1.83 0.16
C ALA A 290 21.69 -0.98 0.07
N PHE A 291 20.88 -0.99 1.13
CA PHE A 291 19.74 -0.07 1.30
C PHE A 291 20.24 1.37 1.50
N ILE A 292 19.51 2.36 0.96
CA ILE A 292 19.84 3.79 1.10
C ILE A 292 18.71 4.66 1.68
N GLU A 293 17.48 4.52 1.19
CA GLU A 293 16.29 5.20 1.73
C GLU A 293 15.01 4.48 1.28
N ALA A 294 13.88 4.82 1.87
CA ALA A 294 12.58 4.42 1.34
C ALA A 294 11.70 5.66 1.16
N ASN A 295 10.97 5.71 0.05
CA ASN A 295 10.10 6.81 -0.34
C ASN A 295 8.64 6.40 -0.04
N PRO A 296 8.05 6.85 1.09
CA PRO A 296 6.74 6.39 1.56
C PRO A 296 5.59 7.13 0.84
N ARG A 297 5.48 6.98 -0.48
CA ARG A 297 4.40 7.57 -1.29
C ARG A 297 4.30 6.90 -2.67
N LEU A 298 3.31 7.34 -3.45
CA LEU A 298 3.36 7.23 -4.91
C LEU A 298 4.67 7.87 -5.41
N GLN A 299 5.28 7.26 -6.42
CA GLN A 299 6.42 7.83 -7.13
C GLN A 299 6.01 8.22 -8.56
N VAL A 300 6.72 9.15 -9.19
CA VAL A 300 6.46 9.58 -10.57
C VAL A 300 6.64 8.37 -11.52
N GLU A 301 7.68 7.59 -11.22
CA GLU A 301 8.17 6.37 -11.84
C GLU A 301 7.31 5.12 -11.59
N HIS A 302 6.13 5.26 -10.96
CA HIS A 302 5.19 4.15 -10.80
C HIS A 302 4.76 3.53 -12.14
N THR A 303 4.69 4.33 -13.20
CA THR A 303 4.02 3.91 -14.44
C THR A 303 4.73 2.83 -15.24
N VAL A 304 6.06 2.69 -15.19
CA VAL A 304 6.72 1.50 -15.81
C VAL A 304 6.33 0.20 -15.13
N THR A 305 6.11 0.22 -13.82
CA THR A 305 5.65 -0.95 -13.07
C THR A 305 4.23 -1.34 -13.49
N GLU A 306 3.36 -0.36 -13.75
CA GLU A 306 1.99 -0.62 -14.23
C GLU A 306 2.00 -1.31 -15.59
N GLU A 307 2.80 -0.82 -16.55
CA GLU A 307 2.82 -1.37 -17.91
C GLU A 307 3.37 -2.82 -17.96
N VAL A 308 4.43 -3.16 -17.22
CA VAL A 308 4.98 -4.54 -17.25
C VAL A 308 4.16 -5.55 -16.46
N THR A 309 3.37 -5.11 -15.48
CA THR A 309 2.53 -5.99 -14.66
C THR A 309 1.04 -6.00 -15.08
N GLY A 310 0.57 -4.98 -15.80
CA GLY A 310 -0.85 -4.73 -16.02
C GLY A 310 -1.61 -4.29 -14.76
N ILE A 311 -0.91 -3.88 -13.71
CA ILE A 311 -1.48 -3.47 -12.42
C ILE A 311 -1.59 -1.95 -12.42
N ASP A 312 -2.82 -1.43 -12.41
CA ASP A 312 -3.01 -0.01 -12.10
C ASP A 312 -2.69 0.20 -10.61
N LEU A 313 -1.58 0.90 -10.32
CA LEU A 313 -1.09 1.21 -8.98
C LEU A 313 -1.78 2.43 -8.37
N VAL A 314 -2.42 3.33 -9.10
CA VAL A 314 -3.14 4.47 -8.48
C VAL A 314 -4.59 4.12 -8.20
N ARG A 315 -5.21 3.32 -9.07
CA ARG A 315 -6.36 2.49 -8.77
C ARG A 315 -6.01 1.64 -7.57
N ALA A 316 -4.96 0.80 -7.58
CA ALA A 316 -4.45 0.12 -6.38
C ALA A 316 -3.80 1.05 -5.32
N GLN A 317 -4.14 2.35 -5.26
CA GLN A 317 -3.83 3.24 -4.13
C GLN A 317 -5.08 4.02 -3.64
N LEU A 318 -6.07 4.20 -4.52
CA LEU A 318 -7.50 4.37 -4.23
C LEU A 318 -8.25 3.03 -4.10
N GLU A 319 -7.43 1.99 -4.13
CA GLU A 319 -7.45 0.63 -3.62
C GLU A 319 -6.14 0.51 -2.73
N ILE A 320 -5.86 1.55 -1.90
CA ILE A 320 -5.04 1.71 -0.63
C ILE A 320 -5.74 2.67 0.41
N ALA A 321 -6.61 3.60 0.01
CA ALA A 321 -7.30 4.58 0.87
C ALA A 321 -8.78 4.33 1.33
N GLY A 322 -9.50 3.27 0.93
CA GLY A 322 -10.95 2.97 1.11
C GLY A 322 -11.54 1.54 1.47
N GLY A 323 -11.25 0.32 0.97
CA GLY A 323 -11.96 -0.91 1.43
C GLY A 323 -11.56 -2.41 1.28
N ALA A 324 -10.45 -2.90 0.70
CA ALA A 324 -10.08 -4.36 0.63
C ALA A 324 -8.53 -4.64 0.62
N THR A 325 -7.88 -5.83 0.76
CA THR A 325 -6.41 -6.25 0.73
C THR A 325 -5.62 -6.59 -0.60
N LEU A 326 -4.26 -6.66 -0.65
CA LEU A 326 -3.41 -7.53 -1.54
C LEU A 326 -4.08 -8.89 -1.71
N ARG A 327 -4.40 -9.46 -0.55
CA ARG A 327 -5.17 -10.68 -0.34
C ARG A 327 -6.68 -10.36 -0.54
N GLU A 328 -7.09 -9.37 -1.33
CA GLU A 328 -8.50 -9.08 -1.68
C GLU A 328 -8.64 -8.53 -3.16
N LEU A 329 -7.74 -7.65 -3.69
CA LEU A 329 -7.65 -7.22 -5.11
C LEU A 329 -7.31 -8.36 -6.07
N GLY A 330 -6.47 -9.29 -5.60
CA GLY A 330 -5.87 -10.31 -6.45
C GLY A 330 -4.48 -9.95 -6.96
N LEU A 331 -3.60 -9.44 -6.09
CA LEU A 331 -2.28 -9.02 -6.54
C LEU A 331 -1.06 -9.61 -5.78
N VAL A 332 -1.09 -10.72 -4.99
CA VAL A 332 0.10 -11.20 -4.17
C VAL A 332 1.42 -11.05 -4.93
N GLN A 333 2.49 -10.81 -4.18
CA GLN A 333 3.83 -11.30 -4.46
C GLN A 333 3.89 -12.50 -5.40
N GLU A 334 3.11 -13.53 -5.09
CA GLU A 334 3.44 -14.88 -5.47
C GLU A 334 3.07 -15.20 -6.98
N LYS A 335 2.05 -14.62 -7.64
CA LYS A 335 1.96 -14.56 -9.16
C LYS A 335 2.10 -13.07 -9.58
N VAL A 336 2.72 -12.16 -8.81
CA VAL A 336 2.69 -10.76 -9.27
C VAL A 336 3.40 -10.77 -10.62
N PRO A 337 2.68 -10.44 -11.71
CA PRO A 337 2.90 -11.16 -12.95
C PRO A 337 4.32 -10.90 -13.40
N ALA A 338 5.04 -11.98 -13.69
CA ALA A 338 6.44 -11.89 -14.07
C ALA A 338 6.55 -10.86 -15.23
N PRO A 339 7.46 -9.87 -15.14
CA PRO A 339 7.34 -8.65 -15.91
C PRO A 339 7.25 -8.96 -17.41
N ARG A 340 6.16 -8.54 -18.04
CA ARG A 340 5.86 -8.96 -19.41
C ARG A 340 6.67 -8.13 -20.39
N GLY A 341 7.93 -8.52 -20.59
CA GLY A 341 8.90 -7.72 -21.34
C GLY A 341 9.33 -6.51 -20.54
N TYR A 342 9.51 -5.37 -21.21
CA TYR A 342 10.08 -4.15 -20.61
C TYR A 342 9.21 -2.92 -20.84
N ALA A 343 9.15 -2.05 -19.85
CA ALA A 343 8.63 -0.69 -19.96
C ALA A 343 9.74 0.33 -19.66
N ILE A 344 9.71 1.45 -20.38
CA ILE A 344 10.60 2.59 -20.18
C ILE A 344 9.76 3.86 -20.05
N GLN A 345 10.11 4.68 -19.06
CA GLN A 345 9.53 5.98 -18.81
C GLN A 345 10.58 7.06 -19.00
N LEU A 346 10.16 8.16 -19.63
CA LEU A 346 10.97 9.35 -19.88
C LEU A 346 10.27 10.55 -19.22
N ARG A 347 10.99 11.26 -18.34
CA ARG A 347 10.50 12.49 -17.71
C ARG A 347 10.72 13.68 -18.64
N VAL A 348 9.67 14.06 -19.38
CA VAL A 348 9.69 15.23 -20.27
C VAL A 348 9.46 16.48 -19.42
N ASN A 349 10.53 17.22 -19.18
CA ASN A 349 10.59 18.37 -18.30
C ASN A 349 10.72 19.67 -19.10
N MET A 350 10.10 20.75 -18.61
CA MET A 350 10.27 22.15 -19.04
C MET A 350 11.62 22.69 -18.53
N GLU A 351 12.72 22.15 -19.03
CA GLU A 351 14.08 22.60 -18.71
C GLU A 351 14.99 22.38 -19.90
N THR A 352 15.99 23.24 -20.08
CA THR A 352 17.13 22.99 -20.97
C THR A 352 18.35 22.54 -20.16
N MET A 353 19.28 21.86 -20.82
CA MET A 353 20.56 21.48 -20.24
C MET A 353 21.62 22.54 -20.60
N ASP A 354 22.38 22.99 -19.61
CA ASP A 354 23.65 23.67 -19.83
C ASP A 354 24.79 22.65 -20.05
N VAL A 355 25.95 23.09 -20.56
CA VAL A 355 27.09 22.21 -20.92
C VAL A 355 27.63 21.41 -19.73
N ASP A 356 27.58 21.98 -18.53
CA ASP A 356 27.98 21.33 -17.27
C ASP A 356 26.87 20.44 -16.66
N GLY A 357 25.76 20.23 -17.37
CA GLY A 357 24.61 19.45 -16.88
C GLY A 357 23.77 20.16 -15.82
N THR A 358 23.82 21.49 -15.76
CA THR A 358 22.94 22.27 -14.91
C THR A 358 21.56 22.39 -15.59
N PRO A 359 20.44 22.03 -14.92
CA PRO A 359 19.11 22.30 -15.44
C PRO A 359 18.81 23.80 -15.40
N LEU A 360 18.33 24.33 -16.52
CA LEU A 360 17.76 25.68 -16.62
C LEU A 360 16.23 25.54 -16.76
N PRO A 361 15.45 25.72 -15.67
CA PRO A 361 13.99 25.56 -15.71
C PRO A 361 13.34 26.64 -16.60
N SER A 362 12.31 26.22 -17.34
CA SER A 362 11.70 26.98 -18.42
C SER A 362 10.18 27.11 -18.26
N GLY A 363 9.58 28.02 -19.02
CA GLY A 363 8.13 28.28 -18.99
C GLY A 363 7.67 29.15 -20.16
N GLY A 364 6.37 29.13 -20.44
CA GLY A 364 5.79 29.78 -21.62
C GLY A 364 4.35 29.33 -21.87
N VAL A 365 3.93 29.32 -23.13
CA VAL A 365 2.59 28.87 -23.53
C VAL A 365 2.73 27.76 -24.56
N LEU A 366 2.07 26.61 -24.33
CA LEU A 366 2.12 25.46 -25.22
C LEU A 366 1.39 25.78 -26.54
N ALA A 367 2.13 26.16 -27.58
CA ALA A 367 1.61 26.54 -28.89
C ALA A 367 1.09 25.34 -29.68
N ALA A 368 1.72 24.18 -29.51
CA ALA A 368 1.23 22.87 -29.90
C ALA A 368 1.59 21.85 -28.80
N PHE A 369 0.75 20.85 -28.62
CA PHE A 369 0.96 19.77 -27.65
C PHE A 369 0.22 18.51 -28.13
N GLU A 370 0.95 17.61 -28.78
CA GLU A 370 0.40 16.39 -29.39
C GLU A 370 1.15 15.18 -28.80
N PRO A 371 0.61 14.56 -27.73
CA PRO A 371 1.18 13.34 -27.16
C PRO A 371 1.14 12.15 -28.14
N PRO A 372 2.20 11.32 -28.20
CA PRO A 372 2.21 10.10 -29.00
C PRO A 372 1.19 9.09 -28.46
N SER A 373 0.68 8.22 -29.32
CA SER A 373 -0.33 7.23 -28.93
C SER A 373 -0.27 5.98 -29.80
N GLY A 374 -0.65 4.83 -29.21
CA GLY A 374 -0.68 3.55 -29.89
C GLY A 374 -0.54 2.36 -28.93
N PRO A 375 -0.57 1.11 -29.44
CA PRO A 375 -0.41 -0.07 -28.60
C PRO A 375 0.97 -0.10 -27.93
N GLY A 376 1.01 -0.03 -26.59
CA GLY A 376 2.25 0.07 -25.81
C GLY A 376 2.89 1.46 -25.82
N ILE A 377 2.09 2.52 -25.99
CA ILE A 377 2.49 3.92 -25.75
C ILE A 377 1.42 4.57 -24.86
N ARG A 378 1.87 5.17 -23.76
CA ARG A 378 1.05 5.87 -22.78
C ARG A 378 1.68 7.22 -22.44
N VAL A 379 0.84 8.23 -22.25
CA VAL A 379 1.29 9.55 -21.78
C VAL A 379 0.40 10.05 -20.64
N ASP A 380 1.03 10.24 -19.49
CA ASP A 380 0.45 10.83 -18.29
C ASP A 380 0.94 12.29 -18.21
N THR A 381 0.04 13.26 -18.38
CA THR A 381 0.38 14.69 -18.51
C THR A 381 -0.83 15.59 -18.20
N TYR A 382 -0.53 16.86 -17.90
CA TYR A 382 -1.50 17.96 -17.79
C TYR A 382 -1.33 19.04 -18.87
N GLY A 383 -0.40 18.85 -19.81
CA GLY A 383 -0.22 19.75 -20.95
C GLY A 383 -1.44 19.71 -21.89
N TYR A 384 -1.74 20.85 -22.49
CA TYR A 384 -2.69 20.99 -23.60
C TYR A 384 -2.40 22.28 -24.37
N GLN A 385 -2.85 22.36 -25.63
CA GLN A 385 -2.64 23.54 -26.47
C GLN A 385 -3.28 24.81 -25.86
N GLY A 386 -2.50 25.89 -25.75
CA GLY A 386 -2.92 27.15 -25.14
C GLY A 386 -2.77 27.20 -23.61
N TYR A 387 -2.26 26.15 -22.97
CA TYR A 387 -1.90 26.20 -21.54
C TYR A 387 -0.67 27.08 -21.31
N ALA A 388 -0.79 28.03 -20.38
CA ALA A 388 0.33 28.84 -19.91
C ALA A 388 0.96 28.16 -18.68
N THR A 389 2.24 27.80 -18.77
CA THR A 389 2.97 27.10 -17.71
C THR A 389 3.49 28.10 -16.68
N SER A 390 3.46 27.75 -15.38
CA SER A 390 3.96 28.60 -14.29
C SER A 390 5.29 28.05 -13.76
N PRO A 391 6.42 28.78 -13.85
CA PRO A 391 7.72 28.34 -13.36
C PRO A 391 7.84 28.34 -11.82
N ARG A 392 6.73 28.56 -11.10
CA ARG A 392 6.67 28.38 -9.64
C ARG A 392 6.57 26.91 -9.23
N TYR A 393 6.17 26.03 -10.15
CA TYR A 393 5.97 24.59 -9.92
C TYR A 393 7.12 23.75 -10.51
N ASP A 394 7.06 22.43 -10.27
CA ASP A 394 8.03 21.47 -10.82
C ASP A 394 8.08 21.49 -12.36
N SER A 395 9.24 21.16 -12.94
CA SER A 395 9.46 21.21 -14.39
C SER A 395 8.78 20.08 -15.16
N LEU A 396 8.43 18.94 -14.54
CA LEU A 396 7.82 17.80 -15.22
C LEU A 396 6.50 18.19 -15.92
N LEU A 397 6.47 18.11 -17.25
CA LEU A 397 5.30 18.38 -18.08
C LEU A 397 4.55 17.09 -18.45
N ALA A 398 5.29 16.03 -18.79
CA ALA A 398 4.72 14.75 -19.20
C ALA A 398 5.63 13.57 -18.84
N LYS A 399 5.02 12.43 -18.50
CA LYS A 399 5.68 11.14 -18.46
C LYS A 399 5.32 10.41 -19.76
N LEU A 400 6.30 10.22 -20.64
CA LEU A 400 6.14 9.33 -21.80
C LEU A 400 6.54 7.92 -21.36
N VAL A 401 5.58 7.00 -21.37
CA VAL A 401 5.77 5.60 -20.96
C VAL A 401 5.56 4.70 -22.17
N THR A 402 6.49 3.80 -22.42
CA THR A 402 6.42 2.88 -23.55
C THR A 402 6.64 1.45 -23.09
N HIS A 403 5.91 0.51 -23.70
CA HIS A 403 5.93 -0.90 -23.34
C HIS A 403 6.22 -1.80 -24.54
N SER A 404 7.18 -2.69 -24.39
CA SER A 404 7.41 -3.80 -25.31
C SER A 404 7.19 -5.11 -24.59
N SER A 405 6.15 -5.86 -24.99
CA SER A 405 5.88 -7.21 -24.45
C SER A 405 6.88 -8.29 -24.91
N ALA A 406 7.91 -7.92 -25.67
CA ALA A 406 9.00 -8.80 -26.08
C ALA A 406 10.07 -8.90 -24.96
N PRO A 407 10.77 -10.03 -24.82
CA PRO A 407 11.80 -10.24 -23.79
C PRO A 407 13.14 -9.52 -24.09
N ARG A 408 13.18 -8.59 -25.05
CA ARG A 408 14.36 -7.79 -25.40
C ARG A 408 14.15 -6.35 -24.94
N TYR A 409 15.04 -5.89 -24.05
CA TYR A 409 15.06 -4.52 -23.54
C TYR A 409 15.27 -3.49 -24.67
N GLU A 410 16.13 -3.81 -25.65
CA GLU A 410 16.37 -3.05 -26.88
C GLU A 410 15.07 -2.66 -27.62
N ASP A 411 14.05 -3.54 -27.65
CA ASP A 411 12.78 -3.29 -28.33
C ASP A 411 11.88 -2.29 -27.56
N ALA A 412 12.13 -2.10 -26.27
CA ALA A 412 11.54 -1.00 -25.49
C ALA A 412 12.32 0.30 -25.69
N VAL A 413 13.66 0.26 -25.74
CA VAL A 413 14.51 1.45 -25.99
C VAL A 413 14.21 2.06 -27.37
N ALA A 414 14.15 1.24 -28.43
CA ALA A 414 13.80 1.69 -29.78
C ALA A 414 12.36 2.27 -29.86
N ARG A 415 11.44 1.75 -29.04
CA ARG A 415 10.07 2.26 -28.93
C ARG A 415 10.00 3.58 -28.15
N ALA A 416 10.74 3.71 -27.05
CA ALA A 416 10.86 4.94 -26.28
C ALA A 416 11.39 6.08 -27.15
N TYR A 417 12.47 5.81 -27.91
CA TYR A 417 13.04 6.75 -28.88
C TYR A 417 12.01 7.16 -29.94
N ARG A 418 11.36 6.19 -30.60
CA ARG A 418 10.37 6.50 -31.64
C ARG A 418 9.17 7.29 -31.10
N ALA A 419 8.63 6.91 -29.94
CA ALA A 419 7.48 7.60 -29.37
C ALA A 419 7.83 9.05 -28.95
N LEU A 420 9.08 9.31 -28.53
CA LEU A 420 9.52 10.67 -28.24
C LEU A 420 9.70 11.51 -29.51
N CYS A 421 10.17 10.91 -30.62
CA CYS A 421 10.14 11.53 -31.96
C CYS A 421 8.71 11.83 -32.48
N GLU A 422 7.70 11.12 -31.97
CA GLU A 422 6.26 11.36 -32.25
C GLU A 422 5.63 12.39 -31.28
N PHE A 423 6.33 12.84 -30.24
CA PHE A 423 5.80 13.77 -29.24
C PHE A 423 6.06 15.23 -29.61
N ARG A 424 5.03 15.91 -30.12
CA ARG A 424 5.12 17.35 -30.44
C ARG A 424 4.88 18.22 -29.21
N ILE A 425 5.83 19.09 -28.90
CA ILE A 425 5.70 20.14 -27.87
C ILE A 425 6.31 21.43 -28.44
N GLU A 426 5.52 22.50 -28.54
CA GLU A 426 5.96 23.81 -29.06
C GLU A 426 5.64 24.94 -28.09
N GLY A 427 6.44 26.01 -28.10
CA GLY A 427 6.22 27.23 -27.29
C GLY A 427 6.74 27.18 -25.85
N VAL A 428 7.25 26.02 -25.40
CA VAL A 428 8.03 25.87 -24.15
C VAL A 428 9.22 24.92 -24.42
N PRO A 429 10.48 25.34 -24.20
CA PRO A 429 11.65 24.45 -24.26
C PRO A 429 11.54 23.27 -23.30
N THR A 430 12.02 22.10 -23.73
CA THR A 430 12.02 20.86 -22.91
C THR A 430 13.31 20.05 -23.09
N ASN A 431 13.53 19.11 -22.17
CA ASN A 431 14.67 18.18 -22.21
C ASN A 431 14.53 17.04 -23.26
N ALA A 432 13.55 17.09 -24.15
CA ALA A 432 13.25 16.01 -25.11
C ALA A 432 14.45 15.66 -26.01
N ALA A 433 15.19 16.65 -26.52
CA ALA A 433 16.38 16.42 -27.35
C ALA A 433 17.49 15.67 -26.58
N PHE A 434 17.75 16.04 -25.33
CA PHE A 434 18.69 15.34 -24.45
C PHE A 434 18.27 13.87 -24.22
N LEU A 435 16.97 13.62 -24.02
CA LEU A 435 16.45 12.26 -23.84
C LEU A 435 16.56 11.42 -25.12
N LEU A 436 16.42 12.03 -26.30
CA LEU A 436 16.64 11.37 -27.59
C LEU A 436 18.11 11.01 -27.84
N GLY A 437 19.05 11.88 -27.46
CA GLY A 437 20.50 11.57 -27.48
C GLY A 437 20.84 10.44 -26.51
N LEU A 438 20.37 10.52 -25.27
CA LEU A 438 20.57 9.48 -24.24
C LEU A 438 20.04 8.11 -24.69
N LEU A 439 18.90 8.03 -25.37
CA LEU A 439 18.33 6.76 -25.88
C LEU A 439 19.06 6.20 -27.11
N ARG A 440 19.93 6.96 -27.78
CA ARG A 440 20.77 6.46 -28.89
C ARG A 440 22.08 5.82 -28.42
N ARG A 441 22.44 5.97 -27.14
CA ARG A 441 23.64 5.38 -26.52
C ARG A 441 23.60 3.85 -26.59
N PRO A 442 24.58 3.17 -27.20
CA PRO A 442 24.67 1.71 -27.19
C PRO A 442 24.68 1.12 -25.77
N GLU A 443 25.25 1.84 -24.80
CA GLU A 443 25.31 1.47 -23.38
C GLU A 443 23.91 1.49 -22.74
N VAL A 444 23.06 2.47 -23.10
CA VAL A 444 21.67 2.55 -22.64
C VAL A 444 20.81 1.47 -23.31
N ALA A 445 21.10 1.08 -24.56
CA ALA A 445 20.43 -0.05 -25.20
C ALA A 445 20.84 -1.42 -24.63
N ALA A 446 22.11 -1.58 -24.25
CA ALA A 446 22.65 -2.82 -23.69
C ALA A 446 22.42 -2.99 -22.18
N GLY A 447 22.25 -1.90 -21.43
CA GLY A 447 21.98 -1.89 -19.99
C GLY A 447 23.14 -1.76 -18.97
N PRO A 448 24.46 -1.79 -19.30
CA PRO A 448 25.52 -1.63 -18.30
C PRO A 448 25.74 -0.16 -17.89
N VAL A 449 24.75 0.43 -17.22
CA VAL A 449 24.76 1.82 -16.74
C VAL A 449 24.90 1.91 -15.22
N HIS A 450 25.46 3.02 -14.73
CA HIS A 450 25.68 3.34 -13.31
C HIS A 450 25.32 4.81 -13.01
N THR A 451 25.14 5.17 -11.74
CA THR A 451 24.63 6.47 -11.25
C THR A 451 25.48 7.70 -11.56
N ARG A 452 26.64 7.50 -12.20
CA ARG A 452 27.50 8.57 -12.73
C ARG A 452 27.40 8.73 -14.24
N PHE A 453 26.77 7.80 -14.97
CA PHE A 453 26.79 7.68 -16.43
C PHE A 453 26.37 8.98 -17.14
N ILE A 454 25.27 9.62 -16.73
CA ILE A 454 24.82 10.88 -17.34
C ILE A 454 25.83 12.02 -17.09
N GLU A 455 26.49 12.06 -15.93
CA GLU A 455 27.48 13.08 -15.60
C GLU A 455 28.83 12.83 -16.30
N GLU A 456 29.22 11.56 -16.49
CA GLU A 456 30.42 11.17 -17.25
C GLU A 456 30.27 11.43 -18.77
N HIS A 457 29.04 11.41 -19.31
CA HIS A 457 28.73 11.68 -20.73
C HIS A 457 28.08 13.05 -20.99
N MET A 458 28.02 13.94 -19.99
CA MET A 458 27.19 15.15 -20.05
C MET A 458 27.58 16.11 -21.19
N ALA A 459 28.88 16.34 -21.41
CA ALA A 459 29.36 17.27 -22.44
C ALA A 459 28.96 16.85 -23.86
N GLU A 460 28.86 15.54 -24.10
CA GLU A 460 28.43 14.97 -25.39
C GLU A 460 26.91 15.10 -25.53
N LEU A 461 26.15 14.71 -24.50
CA LEU A 461 24.68 14.80 -24.47
C LEU A 461 24.15 16.24 -24.54
N ALA A 462 24.90 17.22 -24.02
CA ALA A 462 24.60 18.64 -24.16
C ALA A 462 24.88 19.16 -25.58
N GLY A 463 25.90 18.63 -26.26
CA GLY A 463 26.20 18.96 -27.66
C GLY A 463 25.15 18.43 -28.64
N GLU A 464 24.73 17.17 -28.46
CA GLU A 464 23.66 16.54 -29.25
C GLU A 464 22.31 17.28 -29.11
N ALA A 465 22.01 17.82 -27.93
CA ALA A 465 20.77 18.54 -27.67
C ALA A 465 20.59 19.87 -28.45
N GLY A 466 21.64 20.38 -29.11
CA GLY A 466 21.55 21.50 -30.04
C GLY A 466 21.28 21.10 -31.51
N GLY A 467 21.30 19.81 -31.82
CA GLY A 467 21.15 19.26 -33.17
C GLY A 467 19.69 19.07 -33.60
N ASP A 468 18.96 20.16 -33.79
CA ASP A 468 17.51 20.17 -34.08
C ASP A 468 17.13 19.43 -35.40
N ASP A 469 18.11 19.12 -36.26
CA ASP A 469 18.02 18.34 -37.51
C ASP A 469 18.32 16.83 -37.36
N GLU A 470 18.94 16.37 -36.26
CA GLU A 470 19.50 14.99 -36.21
C GLU A 470 18.49 13.90 -35.81
N HIS A 471 17.33 14.29 -35.28
CA HIS A 471 16.26 13.39 -34.88
C HIS A 471 15.00 13.57 -35.76
N PRO A 472 14.37 12.48 -36.24
CA PRO A 472 13.23 12.57 -37.14
C PRO A 472 11.99 13.09 -36.40
N ARG A 473 11.45 14.23 -36.82
CA ARG A 473 10.16 14.77 -36.35
C ARG A 473 9.02 13.98 -37.00
N LEU A 474 8.19 13.31 -36.21
CA LEU A 474 7.15 12.39 -36.71
C LEU A 474 5.72 12.97 -36.56
N TYR A 475 5.60 14.30 -36.61
CA TYR A 475 4.37 15.08 -36.53
C TYR A 475 4.28 16.12 -37.66
N PHE A 476 3.09 16.68 -37.90
CA PHE A 476 2.91 17.74 -38.90
C PHE A 476 3.36 19.09 -38.34
N GLU A 477 4.49 19.61 -38.82
CA GLU A 477 4.90 20.98 -38.49
C GLU A 477 3.84 22.00 -38.91
N SER A 478 3.56 22.97 -38.03
CA SER A 478 2.67 24.08 -38.33
C SER A 478 3.30 24.95 -39.41
N ALA A 479 2.70 24.99 -40.60
CA ALA A 479 2.98 26.07 -41.53
C ALA A 479 2.81 27.41 -40.77
N PRO A 480 3.81 28.30 -40.76
CA PRO A 480 3.84 29.45 -39.87
C PRO A 480 2.60 30.31 -40.09
N ALA A 481 1.75 30.40 -39.05
CA ALA A 481 0.47 31.07 -39.13
C ALA A 481 0.67 32.52 -39.59
N GLY A 482 0.15 32.83 -40.78
CA GLY A 482 0.52 34.03 -41.52
C GLY A 482 0.33 35.30 -40.69
N ALA A 483 1.42 36.04 -40.47
CA ALA A 483 1.35 37.37 -39.89
C ALA A 483 0.40 38.25 -40.72
N PRO A 484 -0.45 39.10 -40.10
CA PRO A 484 -1.29 40.06 -40.83
C PRO A 484 -0.44 41.13 -41.52
N GLY A 485 0.15 40.80 -42.67
CA GLY A 485 0.85 41.76 -43.52
C GLY A 485 -0.14 42.62 -44.30
N LEU A 486 0.04 43.95 -44.25
CA LEU A 486 -0.42 45.05 -45.14
C LEU A 486 -0.38 46.35 -44.29
N ALA A 487 0.08 47.52 -44.76
CA ALA A 487 0.81 47.84 -45.99
C ALA A 487 1.45 49.24 -45.90
N GLY A 488 2.62 49.42 -46.54
CA GLY A 488 3.15 50.73 -46.96
C GLY A 488 3.77 51.62 -45.87
N ALA A 489 4.81 52.39 -46.14
CA ALA A 489 5.68 52.42 -47.32
C ALA A 489 7.08 52.96 -46.96
N GLN A 490 8.10 52.61 -47.74
CA GLN A 490 9.40 53.28 -47.70
C GLN A 490 9.28 54.67 -48.34
N ILE A 491 10.09 55.64 -47.88
CA ILE A 491 10.86 56.56 -48.74
C ILE A 491 11.97 57.27 -47.95
N ASP A 492 13.02 57.58 -48.72
CA ASP A 492 14.33 58.23 -48.52
C ASP A 492 14.69 59.10 -47.27
N ARG A 493 16.00 59.36 -47.13
CA ARG A 493 16.71 59.88 -45.94
C ARG A 493 17.02 61.39 -45.99
N SER A 494 16.08 62.27 -46.36
CA SER A 494 16.43 63.69 -46.60
C SER A 494 15.34 64.76 -46.30
N ASP A 495 14.87 64.89 -45.05
CA ASP A 495 14.37 66.17 -44.51
C ASP A 495 14.51 66.23 -42.97
N PRO A 496 15.08 67.30 -42.35
CA PRO A 496 15.26 67.37 -40.89
C PRO A 496 14.07 67.91 -40.07
N LEU A 497 12.99 68.48 -40.66
CA LEU A 497 12.04 69.31 -39.89
C LEU A 497 10.54 69.00 -40.12
N ALA A 498 10.13 67.74 -39.93
CA ALA A 498 8.72 67.33 -39.88
C ALA A 498 8.08 67.37 -38.47
N VAL A 499 8.66 68.14 -37.53
CA VAL A 499 8.13 68.27 -36.16
C VAL A 499 7.02 69.33 -36.11
N LEU A 500 5.76 68.91 -35.91
CA LEU A 500 4.69 69.57 -35.13
C LEU A 500 3.28 69.09 -35.56
N HIS A 501 2.58 68.35 -34.69
CA HIS A 501 1.22 68.62 -34.19
C HIS A 501 0.67 67.40 -33.40
N HIS A 502 0.03 67.63 -32.25
CA HIS A 502 -0.38 66.58 -31.28
C HIS A 502 -1.86 66.18 -31.40
N GLY A 503 -2.22 64.92 -31.03
CA GLY A 503 -3.55 64.37 -31.31
C GLY A 503 -4.15 63.20 -30.50
N LYS A 504 -3.69 62.90 -29.27
CA LYS A 504 -4.29 61.94 -28.28
C LYS A 504 -4.28 60.42 -28.56
N SER A 505 -4.25 59.68 -27.43
CA SER A 505 -4.76 58.30 -27.19
C SER A 505 -3.77 57.12 -27.25
N GLY A 506 -3.66 56.37 -26.14
CA GLY A 506 -3.14 54.99 -26.10
C GLY A 506 -1.64 54.81 -25.87
N PRO A 507 -1.16 54.54 -24.63
CA PRO A 507 0.23 54.20 -24.37
C PRO A 507 0.52 52.70 -24.64
N ASN A 508 0.76 52.34 -25.90
CA ASN A 508 1.46 51.08 -26.19
C ASN A 508 2.96 51.27 -25.94
N ALA A 509 3.46 50.73 -24.83
CA ALA A 509 4.89 50.66 -24.58
C ALA A 509 5.54 49.60 -25.48
N VAL A 510 6.17 50.04 -26.57
CA VAL A 510 7.04 49.17 -27.38
C VAL A 510 8.39 49.03 -26.67
N PRO A 511 8.97 47.82 -26.56
CA PRO A 511 10.29 47.65 -25.96
C PRO A 511 11.37 48.41 -26.75
N VAL A 512 12.04 49.36 -26.09
CA VAL A 512 13.22 50.00 -26.66
C VAL A 512 14.41 49.08 -26.46
N ALA A 513 14.75 48.33 -27.51
CA ALA A 513 16.04 47.64 -27.63
C ALA A 513 17.17 48.67 -27.87
N GLY A 514 17.42 49.52 -26.87
CA GLY A 514 18.49 50.50 -26.86
C GLY A 514 19.81 49.83 -26.48
N ALA A 515 20.77 49.82 -27.40
CA ALA A 515 22.07 49.22 -27.15
C ALA A 515 22.89 50.05 -26.15
N TYR A 516 22.94 49.62 -24.90
CA TYR A 516 24.03 49.96 -23.98
C TYR A 516 25.21 48.99 -24.18
N ALA A 517 25.69 48.91 -25.42
CA ALA A 517 27.08 48.54 -25.68
C ALA A 517 27.96 49.76 -25.37
N GLY A 518 27.96 50.17 -24.10
CA GLY A 518 28.88 51.17 -23.59
C GLY A 518 30.30 50.59 -23.62
N GLU A 519 31.25 51.38 -24.09
CA GLU A 519 32.67 51.05 -23.95
C GLU A 519 32.99 50.90 -22.45
N ALA A 520 33.84 49.92 -22.09
CA ALA A 520 34.22 49.71 -20.70
C ALA A 520 35.01 50.90 -20.18
N GLN A 521 34.36 51.80 -19.42
CA GLN A 521 35.07 52.80 -18.64
C GLN A 521 35.82 52.11 -17.50
N GLU A 522 37.14 52.27 -17.47
CA GLU A 522 37.98 51.80 -16.37
C GLU A 522 37.46 52.39 -15.03
N GLY A 523 37.15 51.52 -14.07
CA GLY A 523 36.65 51.90 -12.74
C GLY A 523 35.12 51.88 -12.54
N VAL A 524 34.30 51.43 -13.49
CA VAL A 524 32.84 51.32 -13.33
C VAL A 524 32.36 49.86 -13.42
N ALA A 525 31.78 49.35 -12.33
CA ALA A 525 31.27 48.00 -12.17
C ALA A 525 29.74 47.96 -12.14
N THR A 526 29.12 47.33 -13.15
CA THR A 526 27.67 47.09 -13.19
C THR A 526 27.31 45.84 -12.37
N VAL A 527 26.42 45.99 -11.41
CA VAL A 527 25.82 44.89 -10.64
C VAL A 527 24.56 44.44 -11.37
N SER A 528 24.60 43.25 -11.98
CA SER A 528 23.44 42.65 -12.65
C SER A 528 22.81 41.51 -11.85
N ALA A 529 21.53 41.24 -12.09
CA ALA A 529 20.81 40.12 -11.50
C ALA A 529 21.46 38.79 -11.91
N PRO A 530 21.98 37.98 -10.96
CA PRO A 530 22.65 36.72 -11.29
C PRO A 530 21.67 35.63 -11.75
N LEU A 531 20.38 35.82 -11.52
CA LEU A 531 19.28 34.88 -11.76
C LEU A 531 17.95 35.64 -11.78
N GLN A 532 16.87 35.02 -12.26
CA GLN A 532 15.54 35.63 -12.28
C GLN A 532 14.89 35.58 -10.89
N GLY A 533 14.36 36.71 -10.41
CA GLY A 533 13.73 36.83 -9.10
C GLY A 533 12.92 38.12 -8.92
N THR A 534 12.44 38.38 -7.71
CA THR A 534 11.73 39.61 -7.33
C THR A 534 12.54 40.37 -6.29
N ILE A 535 12.76 41.67 -6.46
CA ILE A 535 13.46 42.52 -5.47
C ILE A 535 12.60 42.63 -4.20
N VAL A 536 13.15 42.26 -3.04
CA VAL A 536 12.47 42.23 -1.73
C VAL A 536 12.75 43.50 -0.94
N SER A 537 14.03 43.82 -0.76
CA SER A 537 14.52 45.05 -0.14
C SER A 537 15.65 45.64 -0.96
N ILE A 538 15.93 46.92 -0.75
CA ILE A 538 17.12 47.61 -1.26
C ILE A 538 17.71 48.32 -0.04
N ASP A 539 18.94 47.96 0.29
CA ASP A 539 19.51 48.20 1.63
C ASP A 539 20.55 49.34 1.61
N VAL A 540 20.92 49.82 0.41
CA VAL A 540 21.83 50.95 0.16
C VAL A 540 21.16 52.03 -0.70
N ARG A 541 21.79 53.20 -0.80
CA ARG A 541 21.29 54.37 -1.54
C ARG A 541 22.27 54.84 -2.62
N GLU A 542 21.75 55.56 -3.61
CA GLU A 542 22.59 56.31 -4.54
C GLU A 542 23.42 57.37 -3.78
N GLY A 543 24.74 57.37 -4.01
CA GLY A 543 25.72 58.17 -3.27
C GLY A 543 26.28 57.50 -2.01
N GLU A 544 25.96 56.23 -1.73
CA GLU A 544 26.49 55.47 -0.59
C GLU A 544 27.79 54.72 -0.92
N LEU A 545 28.73 54.65 0.02
CA LEU A 545 29.97 53.87 -0.11
C LEU A 545 29.74 52.45 0.39
N VAL A 546 30.10 51.47 -0.43
CA VAL A 546 29.92 50.04 -0.18
C VAL A 546 31.25 49.30 -0.28
N ARG A 547 31.50 48.34 0.62
CA ARG A 547 32.67 47.46 0.58
C ARG A 547 32.39 46.24 -0.29
N ARG A 548 33.40 45.68 -0.96
CA ARG A 548 33.30 44.40 -1.66
C ARG A 548 32.74 43.31 -0.73
N GLY A 549 31.67 42.64 -1.15
CA GLY A 549 30.94 41.65 -0.35
C GLY A 549 29.84 42.21 0.56
N GLN A 550 29.70 43.53 0.69
CA GLN A 550 28.58 44.16 1.41
C GLN A 550 27.26 43.98 0.65
N GLN A 551 26.19 43.67 1.37
CA GLN A 551 24.83 43.58 0.84
C GLN A 551 24.35 44.92 0.26
N LEU A 552 23.78 44.89 -0.93
CA LEU A 552 23.17 46.04 -1.62
C LEU A 552 21.65 45.97 -1.61
N LEU A 553 21.11 44.78 -1.88
CA LEU A 553 19.68 44.50 -1.98
C LEU A 553 19.42 43.00 -1.81
N VAL A 554 18.17 42.64 -1.54
CA VAL A 554 17.71 41.24 -1.43
C VAL A 554 16.75 40.92 -2.56
N MET A 555 16.85 39.71 -3.14
CA MET A 555 15.99 39.23 -4.21
C MET A 555 15.41 37.84 -3.90
N GLU A 556 14.08 37.68 -3.82
CA GLU A 556 13.43 36.37 -3.66
C GLU A 556 13.46 35.64 -5.01
N ALA A 557 14.11 34.48 -5.04
CA ALA A 557 14.05 33.54 -6.14
C ALA A 557 14.02 32.12 -5.58
N MET A 558 13.31 31.20 -6.24
CA MET A 558 13.22 29.78 -5.81
C MET A 558 12.81 29.57 -4.33
N LYS A 559 12.10 30.54 -3.74
CA LYS A 559 11.72 30.64 -2.30
C LYS A 559 12.89 30.93 -1.32
N MET A 560 14.04 31.38 -1.81
CA MET A 560 15.16 31.85 -1.01
C MET A 560 15.40 33.34 -1.25
N GLU A 561 15.84 34.03 -0.21
CA GLU A 561 16.34 35.40 -0.31
C GLU A 561 17.82 35.37 -0.73
N HIS A 562 18.08 35.83 -1.95
CA HIS A 562 19.42 36.00 -2.49
C HIS A 562 19.92 37.41 -2.18
N VAL A 563 20.88 37.49 -1.25
CA VAL A 563 21.64 38.71 -0.99
C VAL A 563 22.50 39.04 -2.20
N ILE A 564 22.24 40.19 -2.84
CA ILE A 564 23.06 40.72 -3.92
C ILE A 564 24.12 41.62 -3.31
N ALA A 565 25.36 41.14 -3.29
CA ALA A 565 26.50 41.82 -2.69
C ALA A 565 27.32 42.63 -3.71
N ALA A 566 28.05 43.63 -3.23
CA ALA A 566 28.92 44.47 -4.05
C ALA A 566 30.10 43.66 -4.64
N PRO A 567 30.30 43.61 -5.98
CA PRO A 567 31.41 42.90 -6.60
C PRO A 567 32.78 43.56 -6.35
N ALA A 568 32.78 44.86 -6.05
CA ALA A 568 33.94 45.71 -5.76
C ALA A 568 33.62 46.68 -4.61
N SER A 569 34.63 47.31 -4.03
CA SER A 569 34.45 48.44 -3.09
C SER A 569 34.31 49.74 -3.89
N GLY A 570 33.36 50.60 -3.53
CA GLY A 570 33.12 51.81 -4.30
C GLY A 570 31.87 52.60 -3.91
N LEU A 571 31.53 53.58 -4.74
CA LEU A 571 30.36 54.45 -4.59
C LEU A 571 29.20 53.94 -5.45
N VAL A 572 28.04 53.70 -4.85
CA VAL A 572 26.81 53.36 -5.59
C VAL A 572 26.34 54.58 -6.40
N ARG A 573 26.53 54.54 -7.71
CA ARG A 573 26.20 55.65 -8.63
C ARG A 573 24.74 55.66 -9.06
N GLN A 574 24.14 54.50 -9.23
CA GLN A 574 22.75 54.37 -9.70
C GLN A 574 22.13 53.07 -9.18
N ILE A 575 20.83 53.08 -8.89
CA ILE A 575 19.99 51.90 -8.63
C ILE A 575 18.88 51.84 -9.68
N ALA A 576 18.80 50.72 -10.41
CA ALA A 576 18.02 50.59 -11.64
C ALA A 576 16.68 49.84 -11.47
N VAL A 577 16.28 49.57 -10.22
CA VAL A 577 15.13 48.74 -9.82
C VAL A 577 14.51 49.26 -8.51
N VAL A 578 13.27 48.85 -8.22
CA VAL A 578 12.59 49.10 -6.93
C VAL A 578 12.12 47.79 -6.28
N ALA A 579 11.90 47.81 -4.97
CA ALA A 579 11.30 46.68 -4.26
C ALA A 579 9.91 46.35 -4.83
N GLY A 580 9.69 45.06 -5.11
CA GLY A 580 8.53 44.54 -5.86
C GLY A 580 8.78 44.28 -7.35
N ASP A 581 9.87 44.79 -7.95
CA ASP A 581 10.19 44.53 -9.35
C ASP A 581 10.56 43.05 -9.58
N ALA A 582 9.92 42.42 -10.58
CA ALA A 582 10.35 41.14 -11.11
C ALA A 582 11.44 41.35 -12.17
N VAL A 583 12.64 40.82 -11.93
CA VAL A 583 13.84 41.01 -12.74
C VAL A 583 14.31 39.69 -13.35
N PHE A 584 14.75 39.74 -14.60
CA PHE A 584 15.33 38.59 -15.31
C PHE A 584 16.85 38.55 -15.10
N ALA A 585 17.46 37.36 -15.24
CA ALA A 585 18.91 37.21 -15.20
C ALA A 585 19.61 38.15 -16.20
N GLY A 586 20.75 38.73 -15.82
CA GLY A 586 21.51 39.70 -16.62
C GLY A 586 20.97 41.13 -16.61
N ARG A 587 19.78 41.40 -16.05
CA ARG A 587 19.22 42.76 -15.87
C ARG A 587 20.14 43.59 -14.95
N PRO A 588 20.61 44.79 -15.35
CA PRO A 588 21.31 45.69 -14.44
C PRO A 588 20.43 46.07 -13.24
N LEU A 589 20.99 46.00 -12.04
CA LEU A 589 20.35 46.31 -10.76
C LEU A 589 20.93 47.57 -10.11
N ALA A 590 22.25 47.72 -10.13
CA ALA A 590 22.96 48.89 -9.64
C ALA A 590 24.27 49.13 -10.40
N VAL A 591 24.85 50.31 -10.27
CA VAL A 591 26.16 50.68 -10.83
C VAL A 591 27.05 51.20 -9.70
N ILE A 592 28.29 50.72 -9.62
CA ILE A 592 29.29 51.11 -8.62
C ILE A 592 30.51 51.70 -9.34
N GLU A 593 31.04 52.80 -8.82
CA GLU A 593 32.33 53.38 -9.24
C GLU A 593 33.39 53.03 -8.18
N GLU A 594 34.49 52.39 -8.57
CA GLU A 594 35.45 51.80 -7.64
C GLU A 594 36.21 52.84 -6.81
N ALA A 595 36.33 52.61 -5.50
CA ALA A 595 37.01 53.50 -4.55
C ALA A 595 37.53 52.74 -3.31
N GLU A 596 38.59 53.27 -2.68
CA GLU A 596 39.09 52.75 -1.41
C GLU A 596 38.17 53.10 -0.24
N VAL A 597 37.93 52.14 0.67
CA VAL A 597 37.01 52.28 1.82
C VAL A 597 37.64 51.62 3.05
N GLU A 598 37.85 52.39 4.12
CA GLU A 598 38.48 51.90 5.36
C GLU A 598 37.56 50.99 6.22
N HIS A 599 38.18 50.27 7.16
CA HIS A 599 37.57 49.21 7.96
C HIS A 599 36.78 49.67 9.20
N SER A 600 35.78 48.86 9.56
CA SER A 600 35.10 48.82 10.85
C SER A 600 34.45 47.44 11.01
N GLU A 601 34.53 46.85 12.20
CA GLU A 601 34.07 45.49 12.51
C GLU A 601 32.71 45.52 13.22
N ASP A 602 31.79 44.62 12.85
CA ASP A 602 30.84 43.99 13.79
C ASP A 602 30.11 42.81 13.10
N GLY A 603 29.63 41.81 13.86
CA GLY A 603 28.78 40.73 13.32
C GLY A 603 29.05 39.31 13.86
N ALA A 604 28.61 39.01 15.08
CA ALA A 604 28.59 37.65 15.65
C ALA A 604 27.28 36.88 15.30
N LYS A 605 27.28 35.55 15.52
CA LYS A 605 26.10 34.66 15.39
C LYS A 605 25.75 34.00 16.72
N GLU A 606 24.48 33.65 16.91
CA GLU A 606 23.95 32.93 18.09
C GLU A 606 23.58 31.47 17.75
N GLU A 607 23.54 30.60 18.76
CA GLU A 607 23.20 29.16 18.68
C GLU A 607 21.77 28.86 19.19
N ALA A 608 21.29 27.61 19.02
CA ALA A 608 19.91 27.21 19.32
C ALA A 608 19.80 26.04 20.32
N ASP A 609 18.73 26.04 21.14
CA ASP A 609 18.48 25.10 22.24
C ASP A 609 17.63 23.86 21.82
N PRO A 610 18.16 22.63 21.92
CA PRO A 610 17.40 21.40 21.63
C PRO A 610 16.35 21.01 22.68
N GLY A 611 16.45 21.50 23.93
CA GLY A 611 15.49 21.20 25.00
C GLY A 611 14.14 21.89 24.84
N ARG A 612 14.06 22.87 23.94
CA ARG A 612 12.89 23.69 23.68
C ARG A 612 11.85 22.95 22.83
N VAL A 613 10.86 22.34 23.50
CA VAL A 613 9.60 21.93 22.85
C VAL A 613 9.03 23.14 22.12
N ARG A 614 8.83 23.01 20.80
CA ARG A 614 8.27 24.08 19.98
C ARG A 614 6.74 24.13 20.15
N PRO A 615 6.08 25.30 20.07
CA PRO A 615 4.63 25.40 20.22
C PRO A 615 3.82 24.55 19.23
N ASP A 616 4.34 24.29 18.01
CA ASP A 616 3.70 23.42 17.03
C ASP A 616 3.75 21.93 17.41
N LEU A 617 4.80 21.51 18.12
CA LEU A 617 4.93 20.16 18.66
C LEU A 617 4.06 19.99 19.93
N GLU A 618 3.99 21.01 20.78
CA GLU A 618 3.16 20.99 21.98
C GLU A 618 1.67 20.82 21.64
N GLU A 619 1.15 21.53 20.62
CA GLU A 619 -0.21 21.29 20.14
C GLU A 619 -0.40 19.86 19.63
N ALA A 620 0.51 19.33 18.79
CA ALA A 620 0.38 17.99 18.24
C ALA A 620 0.30 16.90 19.33
N LEU A 621 1.17 16.99 20.34
CA LEU A 621 1.19 16.09 21.50
C LEU A 621 -0.11 16.19 22.32
N ALA A 622 -0.58 17.41 22.59
CA ALA A 622 -1.84 17.63 23.31
C ALA A 622 -3.05 17.04 22.56
N ARG A 623 -3.12 17.22 21.23
CA ARG A 623 -4.19 16.65 20.40
C ARG A 623 -4.19 15.13 20.43
N HIS A 624 -3.03 14.48 20.32
CA HIS A 624 -2.91 13.02 20.38
C HIS A 624 -3.29 12.46 21.76
N ALA A 625 -2.88 13.13 22.84
CA ALA A 625 -3.17 12.69 24.21
C ALA A 625 -4.68 12.55 24.49
N ILE A 626 -5.52 13.45 23.97
CA ILE A 626 -6.99 13.44 24.15
C ILE A 626 -7.63 12.12 23.66
N GLY A 627 -7.04 11.46 22.67
CA GLY A 627 -7.53 10.19 22.13
C GLY A 627 -7.21 8.95 22.99
N LEU A 628 -6.35 9.09 24.00
CA LEU A 628 -5.86 7.99 24.84
C LEU A 628 -6.71 7.79 26.10
N ASP A 629 -6.79 6.56 26.58
CA ASP A 629 -7.62 6.18 27.74
C ASP A 629 -7.25 6.96 29.02
N ALA A 630 -5.97 7.30 29.18
CA ALA A 630 -5.47 8.13 30.28
C ALA A 630 -6.06 9.55 30.32
N ALA A 631 -6.46 10.10 29.16
CA ALA A 631 -7.15 11.41 29.06
C ALA A 631 -8.68 11.27 29.06
N ARG A 632 -9.23 10.05 29.08
CA ARG A 632 -10.66 9.76 28.92
C ARG A 632 -11.26 8.95 30.09
N PRO A 633 -10.96 9.26 31.37
CA PRO A 633 -11.34 8.41 32.51
C PRO A 633 -12.84 8.11 32.57
N ASP A 634 -13.71 9.10 32.31
CA ASP A 634 -15.17 8.92 32.25
C ASP A 634 -15.61 7.87 31.22
N ALA A 635 -14.92 7.78 30.07
CA ALA A 635 -15.24 6.82 29.02
C ALA A 635 -14.78 5.41 29.41
N VAL A 636 -13.58 5.30 29.97
CA VAL A 636 -13.02 4.06 30.51
C VAL A 636 -13.92 3.51 31.63
N GLU A 637 -14.32 4.35 32.59
CA GLU A 637 -15.17 3.92 33.71
C GLU A 637 -16.55 3.44 33.24
N ARG A 638 -17.16 4.12 32.26
CA ARG A 638 -18.42 3.65 31.62
C ARG A 638 -18.26 2.29 30.94
N ARG A 639 -17.12 2.02 30.29
CA ARG A 639 -16.84 0.72 29.64
C ARG A 639 -16.57 -0.37 30.67
N ARG A 640 -15.85 -0.08 31.76
CA ARG A 640 -15.65 -1.01 32.89
C ARG A 640 -16.97 -1.46 33.52
N ARG A 641 -17.98 -0.58 33.59
CA ARG A 641 -19.32 -0.91 34.10
C ARG A 641 -20.10 -1.93 33.26
N THR A 642 -19.69 -2.21 32.00
CA THR A 642 -20.26 -3.32 31.20
C THR A 642 -19.41 -4.60 31.27
N GLY A 643 -18.35 -4.62 32.08
CA GLY A 643 -17.41 -5.75 32.20
C GLY A 643 -16.44 -5.89 31.04
N GLN A 644 -16.44 -4.95 30.09
CA GLN A 644 -15.65 -5.00 28.86
C GLN A 644 -14.33 -4.22 28.98
N ARG A 645 -13.38 -4.58 28.12
CA ARG A 645 -12.13 -3.85 27.84
C ARG A 645 -12.40 -2.59 27.02
N THR A 646 -11.46 -1.65 27.01
CA THR A 646 -11.50 -0.57 26.02
C THR A 646 -11.06 -1.08 24.66
N THR A 647 -11.42 -0.35 23.61
CA THR A 647 -10.91 -0.56 22.27
C THR A 647 -9.37 -0.56 22.22
N ARG A 648 -8.70 0.29 23.01
CA ARG A 648 -7.22 0.36 23.03
C ARG A 648 -6.59 -0.86 23.68
N GLU A 649 -7.16 -1.36 24.78
CA GLU A 649 -6.69 -2.61 25.42
C GLU A 649 -6.86 -3.84 24.52
N ASN A 650 -7.95 -3.93 23.76
CA ASN A 650 -8.16 -5.01 22.80
C ASN A 650 -7.13 -4.97 21.65
N VAL A 651 -6.76 -3.76 21.22
CA VAL A 651 -5.70 -3.53 20.22
C VAL A 651 -4.32 -3.85 20.79
N GLU A 652 -4.04 -3.45 22.03
CA GLU A 652 -2.75 -3.64 22.71
C GLU A 652 -2.50 -5.10 23.13
N ASP A 653 -3.53 -5.84 23.59
CA ASP A 653 -3.42 -7.28 23.85
C ASP A 653 -3.31 -8.09 22.56
N LEU A 654 -3.99 -7.69 21.49
CA LEU A 654 -3.82 -8.33 20.19
C LEU A 654 -2.42 -8.07 19.61
N CYS A 655 -1.92 -6.83 19.69
CA CYS A 655 -0.63 -6.49 19.12
C CYS A 655 0.58 -7.00 19.93
N ASP A 656 1.69 -7.23 19.24
CA ASP A 656 3.02 -7.22 19.87
C ASP A 656 3.26 -5.86 20.55
N PRO A 657 3.96 -5.80 21.70
CA PRO A 657 4.20 -4.56 22.44
C PRO A 657 4.91 -3.45 21.64
N GLY A 658 4.55 -2.20 21.94
CA GLY A 658 5.18 -1.00 21.37
C GLY A 658 5.03 -0.85 19.85
N SER A 659 4.13 -1.61 19.24
CA SER A 659 4.19 -1.88 17.81
C SER A 659 3.02 -1.30 17.01
N PHE A 660 1.82 -1.23 17.59
CA PHE A 660 0.63 -0.76 16.89
C PHE A 660 0.77 0.69 16.41
N MET A 661 0.73 0.90 15.10
CA MET A 661 0.70 2.23 14.51
C MET A 661 -0.76 2.64 14.26
N GLU A 662 -1.27 3.63 15.00
CA GLU A 662 -2.64 4.12 14.80
C GLU A 662 -2.75 5.15 13.67
N TYR A 663 -3.82 5.01 12.91
CA TYR A 663 -4.27 5.91 11.86
C TYR A 663 -5.42 6.73 12.37
N GLY A 664 -5.43 8.02 12.04
CA GLY A 664 -6.53 8.86 12.47
C GLY A 664 -6.75 8.98 13.98
N PRO A 665 -5.73 8.96 14.88
CA PRO A 665 -5.97 9.04 16.33
C PRO A 665 -6.76 10.30 16.71
N VAL A 666 -6.43 11.41 16.07
CA VAL A 666 -7.02 12.74 16.25
C VAL A 666 -8.31 13.00 15.45
N VAL A 667 -8.82 12.02 14.69
CA VAL A 667 -10.06 12.16 13.89
C VAL A 667 -11.24 12.57 14.77
N ILE A 668 -12.08 13.50 14.30
CA ILE A 668 -13.32 13.93 14.96
C ILE A 668 -14.54 13.70 14.07
N ALA A 669 -15.73 13.51 14.65
CA ALA A 669 -16.96 13.26 13.91
C ALA A 669 -17.37 14.41 12.96
N ALA A 670 -18.11 14.06 11.91
CA ALA A 670 -18.56 14.96 10.85
C ALA A 670 -19.74 15.87 11.25
N GLN A 671 -19.70 16.49 12.43
CA GLN A 671 -20.82 17.23 13.04
C GLN A 671 -20.53 18.72 13.26
N ARG A 672 -19.62 19.32 12.49
CA ARG A 672 -19.17 20.72 12.67
C ARG A 672 -20.23 21.77 12.36
N ARG A 673 -21.26 21.43 11.57
CA ARG A 673 -22.46 22.29 11.41
C ARG A 673 -23.44 22.18 12.60
N ARG A 674 -23.19 21.30 13.57
CA ARG A 674 -24.07 20.99 14.72
C ARG A 674 -23.42 21.19 16.09
N ARG A 675 -22.10 21.09 16.20
CA ARG A 675 -21.32 21.17 17.45
C ARG A 675 -20.05 22.03 17.25
N PRO A 676 -19.56 22.71 18.29
CA PRO A 676 -18.23 23.32 18.29
C PRO A 676 -17.14 22.29 17.98
N VAL A 677 -16.03 22.74 17.38
CA VAL A 677 -14.91 21.86 17.01
C VAL A 677 -14.22 21.32 18.26
N GLU A 678 -14.23 22.10 19.33
CA GLU A 678 -13.67 21.81 20.65
C GLU A 678 -14.40 20.62 21.30
N GLU A 679 -15.75 20.65 21.31
CA GLU A 679 -16.55 19.51 21.81
C GLU A 679 -16.27 18.24 20.98
N LEU A 680 -16.07 18.38 19.68
CA LEU A 680 -15.81 17.25 18.78
C LEU A 680 -14.43 16.62 19.02
N ILE A 681 -13.41 17.42 19.33
CA ILE A 681 -12.07 16.93 19.71
C ILE A 681 -12.14 16.11 21.01
N GLU A 682 -12.80 16.63 22.05
CA GLU A 682 -12.93 15.93 23.33
C GLU A 682 -13.80 14.67 23.26
N ARG A 683 -14.94 14.74 22.56
CA ARG A 683 -16.02 13.73 22.66
C ARG A 683 -16.11 12.76 21.50
N THR A 684 -15.43 13.03 20.39
CA THR A 684 -15.42 12.12 19.22
C THR A 684 -14.02 11.75 18.73
N PRO A 685 -13.03 11.48 19.61
CA PRO A 685 -11.69 11.08 19.19
C PRO A 685 -11.76 9.82 18.34
N ALA A 686 -10.83 9.73 17.38
CA ALA A 686 -10.81 8.70 16.35
C ALA A 686 -12.13 8.55 15.52
N ASP A 687 -13.07 9.51 15.58
CA ASP A 687 -14.52 9.33 15.29
C ASP A 687 -15.07 7.98 15.78
N GLY A 688 -14.58 7.50 16.94
CA GLY A 688 -15.02 6.22 17.51
C GLY A 688 -14.53 4.98 16.76
N MET A 689 -13.33 5.00 16.20
CA MET A 689 -12.70 3.82 15.63
C MET A 689 -11.17 3.87 15.75
N VAL A 690 -10.55 3.01 16.57
CA VAL A 690 -9.10 2.79 16.51
C VAL A 690 -8.79 1.82 15.37
N ALA A 691 -7.75 2.10 14.61
CA ALA A 691 -7.49 1.47 13.32
C ALA A 691 -6.01 1.60 12.97
N GLY A 692 -5.34 0.51 12.60
CA GLY A 692 -3.92 0.56 12.19
C GLY A 692 -3.21 -0.80 12.10
N ILE A 693 -1.87 -0.75 12.03
CA ILE A 693 -1.01 -1.94 11.83
C ILE A 693 -0.41 -2.47 13.13
N GLY A 694 -0.75 -3.71 13.44
CA GLY A 694 -0.16 -4.57 14.47
C GLY A 694 0.92 -5.53 13.99
N ARG A 695 1.47 -6.28 14.94
CA ARG A 695 1.96 -7.66 14.76
C ARG A 695 1.21 -8.53 15.74
N VAL A 696 1.01 -9.78 15.38
CA VAL A 696 0.36 -10.84 16.10
C VAL A 696 1.22 -12.07 15.89
N ASN A 697 1.74 -12.62 16.99
CA ASN A 697 2.63 -13.76 16.99
C ASN A 697 4.04 -13.45 16.43
N GLY A 698 4.58 -12.24 16.67
CA GLY A 698 5.97 -11.89 16.31
C GLY A 698 7.05 -12.66 17.07
N ASP A 699 6.66 -13.40 18.11
CA ASP A 699 7.44 -14.41 18.83
C ASP A 699 7.50 -15.76 18.11
N LEU A 700 6.48 -16.10 17.30
CA LEU A 700 6.40 -17.38 16.57
C LEU A 700 6.81 -17.26 15.10
N PHE A 701 6.60 -16.10 14.48
CA PHE A 701 6.88 -15.84 13.06
C PHE A 701 7.64 -14.52 12.89
N GLY A 702 8.59 -14.48 11.95
CA GLY A 702 9.25 -13.22 11.60
C GLY A 702 8.27 -12.19 11.01
N ASP A 703 8.71 -10.93 10.93
CA ASP A 703 7.92 -9.80 10.40
C ASP A 703 7.28 -10.09 9.01
N GLU A 704 7.86 -11.04 8.26
CA GLU A 704 7.21 -11.86 7.22
C GLU A 704 5.71 -12.06 7.46
N HIS A 705 5.33 -12.92 8.38
CA HIS A 705 3.94 -13.34 8.52
C HIS A 705 3.30 -12.81 9.81
N SER A 706 4.08 -12.36 10.79
CA SER A 706 3.56 -11.96 12.09
C SER A 706 2.80 -10.65 12.09
N ARG A 707 3.09 -9.69 11.21
CA ARG A 707 2.34 -8.43 11.22
C ARG A 707 0.82 -8.73 11.04
N CYS A 708 -0.03 -7.88 11.62
CA CYS A 708 -1.49 -8.08 11.66
C CYS A 708 -2.24 -6.73 11.62
N VAL A 709 -3.54 -6.73 11.35
CA VAL A 709 -4.39 -5.55 11.52
C VAL A 709 -4.79 -5.43 12.96
N VAL A 710 -5.06 -4.21 13.41
CA VAL A 710 -6.23 -4.07 14.29
C VAL A 710 -7.15 -2.94 13.86
N MET A 711 -8.43 -3.29 13.81
CA MET A 711 -9.53 -2.34 13.67
C MET A 711 -10.53 -2.59 14.78
N SER A 712 -11.01 -1.54 15.41
CA SER A 712 -11.99 -1.63 16.49
C SER A 712 -12.85 -0.37 16.52
N TYR A 713 -14.16 -0.55 16.46
CA TYR A 713 -15.10 0.52 16.78
C TYR A 713 -15.09 0.79 18.30
N ASP A 714 -14.87 2.04 18.70
CA ASP A 714 -14.96 2.46 20.10
C ASP A 714 -16.43 2.75 20.46
N TYR A 715 -17.07 1.79 21.11
CA TYR A 715 -18.46 1.92 21.56
C TYR A 715 -18.69 3.10 22.53
N THR A 716 -17.64 3.60 23.20
CA THR A 716 -17.76 4.78 24.09
C THR A 716 -17.94 6.09 23.32
N VAL A 717 -17.62 6.12 22.02
CA VAL A 717 -17.88 7.25 21.11
C VAL A 717 -19.08 6.91 20.23
N LEU A 718 -20.17 7.64 20.44
CA LEU A 718 -21.38 7.57 19.62
C LEU A 718 -21.89 6.12 19.38
N ALA A 719 -21.75 5.24 20.38
CA ALA A 719 -22.17 3.84 20.35
C ALA A 719 -21.61 3.03 19.16
N GLY A 720 -20.37 3.29 18.74
CA GLY A 720 -19.70 2.59 17.65
C GLY A 720 -20.43 2.72 16.30
N THR A 721 -21.28 3.74 16.15
CA THR A 721 -22.11 3.94 14.94
C THR A 721 -21.28 4.40 13.76
N GLN A 722 -21.70 3.98 12.56
CA GLN A 722 -21.05 4.27 11.29
C GLN A 722 -21.29 5.74 10.85
N GLY A 723 -20.43 6.66 11.30
CA GLY A 723 -20.36 8.08 10.89
C GLY A 723 -19.71 8.30 9.53
N THR A 724 -19.48 9.56 9.13
CA THR A 724 -18.82 9.88 7.86
C THR A 724 -17.29 9.81 7.96
N GLN A 725 -16.68 10.14 9.10
CA GLN A 725 -15.22 10.02 9.27
C GLN A 725 -14.82 8.63 9.79
N ASN A 726 -15.71 7.98 10.55
CA ASN A 726 -15.82 6.52 10.62
C ASN A 726 -16.69 5.92 9.47
N HIS A 727 -16.71 6.64 8.32
CA HIS A 727 -16.66 6.05 6.97
C HIS A 727 -15.41 6.48 6.16
N ARG A 728 -14.33 6.95 6.83
CA ARG A 728 -12.98 7.25 6.26
C ARG A 728 -11.79 6.49 6.91
N LYS A 729 -11.83 6.09 8.18
CA LYS A 729 -10.68 5.38 8.84
C LYS A 729 -10.49 3.92 8.42
N LYS A 730 -11.48 3.07 8.74
CA LYS A 730 -11.78 1.76 8.13
C LYS A 730 -11.70 1.81 6.60
N ASP A 731 -11.70 3.00 5.97
CA ASP A 731 -11.61 3.32 4.55
C ASP A 731 -10.17 3.01 4.23
N ARG A 732 -9.29 3.92 4.68
CA ARG A 732 -7.82 3.78 4.70
C ARG A 732 -7.50 2.34 5.01
N MET A 733 -7.72 1.92 6.25
CA MET A 733 -7.57 0.55 6.74
C MET A 733 -7.94 -0.53 5.76
N PHE A 734 -9.24 -0.81 5.58
CA PHE A 734 -9.67 -2.00 4.86
C PHE A 734 -9.05 -2.03 3.49
N GLU A 735 -8.69 -0.89 2.89
CA GLU A 735 -7.97 -0.76 1.64
C GLU A 735 -6.47 -0.64 1.70
N LEU A 736 -5.87 -0.21 2.79
CA LEU A 736 -4.43 -0.09 2.94
C LEU A 736 -3.83 -1.37 2.44
N ALA A 737 -4.30 -2.43 3.10
CA ALA A 737 -4.82 -3.61 2.47
C ALA A 737 -4.48 -3.79 0.99
N GLU A 738 -5.36 -3.34 0.06
CA GLU A 738 -5.48 -3.17 -1.41
C GLU A 738 -4.44 -3.81 -2.26
N LYS A 739 -3.25 -3.68 -1.74
CA LYS A 739 -2.04 -3.74 -2.50
C LYS A 739 -0.92 -4.42 -1.72
N TRP A 740 -1.24 -5.29 -0.75
CA TRP A 740 -0.17 -5.93 0.05
C TRP A 740 -0.15 -7.42 0.35
N ARG A 741 -1.18 -7.97 1.01
CA ARG A 741 -1.50 -9.42 1.31
C ARG A 741 -1.78 -9.75 2.76
N LEU A 742 -1.98 -8.73 3.56
CA LEU A 742 -1.77 -8.92 4.96
C LEU A 742 -3.08 -9.46 5.68
N PRO A 743 -3.06 -10.38 6.70
CA PRO A 743 -4.23 -10.94 7.49
C PRO A 743 -5.10 -10.02 8.41
N LEU A 744 -6.39 -9.79 8.10
CA LEU A 744 -7.25 -8.74 8.70
C LEU A 744 -7.94 -9.16 10.03
N VAL A 745 -7.90 -8.36 11.11
CA VAL A 745 -8.66 -8.58 12.39
C VAL A 745 -9.56 -7.39 12.80
N PHE A 746 -10.87 -7.57 12.76
CA PHE A 746 -11.83 -6.50 13.00
C PHE A 746 -12.75 -6.74 14.20
N PHE A 747 -12.54 -5.99 15.29
CA PHE A 747 -13.48 -5.87 16.40
C PHE A 747 -14.70 -5.02 15.98
N THR A 748 -15.76 -5.69 15.57
CA THR A 748 -17.05 -5.09 15.24
C THR A 748 -17.91 -4.92 16.50
N GLU A 749 -18.22 -3.67 16.86
CA GLU A 749 -19.19 -3.33 17.91
C GLU A 749 -19.83 -1.98 17.56
N GLY A 750 -21.16 -1.88 17.62
CA GLY A 750 -21.92 -0.67 17.36
C GLY A 750 -23.10 -0.84 16.42
N GLY A 751 -23.73 0.30 16.12
CA GLY A 751 -24.89 0.40 15.22
C GLY A 751 -24.55 0.77 13.77
N GLY A 752 -25.59 0.95 12.96
CA GLY A 752 -25.49 1.30 11.54
C GLY A 752 -25.10 2.76 11.26
N GLY A 753 -25.40 3.19 10.02
CA GLY A 753 -25.15 4.54 9.53
C GLY A 753 -25.74 5.63 10.42
N ARG A 754 -24.99 6.71 10.64
CA ARG A 754 -25.26 7.76 11.64
C ARG A 754 -25.94 8.99 10.99
N PRO A 755 -27.27 9.19 11.11
CA PRO A 755 -27.98 10.26 10.39
C PRO A 755 -27.76 11.67 10.97
N GLY A 756 -26.95 11.79 12.03
CA GLY A 756 -26.69 13.03 12.73
C GLY A 756 -25.44 13.77 12.25
N ASP A 757 -24.70 13.21 11.29
CA ASP A 757 -23.52 13.81 10.67
C ASP A 757 -23.94 14.83 9.59
N THR A 758 -23.28 15.98 9.58
CA THR A 758 -23.74 17.20 8.90
C THR A 758 -22.78 17.75 7.86
N ASP A 759 -21.52 17.32 7.85
CA ASP A 759 -20.46 18.01 7.10
C ASP A 759 -20.38 17.60 5.63
N GLY A 760 -21.04 16.49 5.26
CA GLY A 760 -21.11 16.02 3.88
C GLY A 760 -22.15 16.76 3.01
N VAL A 761 -22.25 16.26 1.76
CA VAL A 761 -23.29 16.64 0.77
C VAL A 761 -24.04 15.42 0.21
N GLY A 762 -23.83 14.23 0.78
CA GLY A 762 -24.54 13.01 0.39
C GLY A 762 -25.98 12.97 0.94
N VAL A 763 -26.89 12.35 0.18
CA VAL A 763 -28.32 12.28 0.52
C VAL A 763 -28.70 10.97 1.22
N ALA A 764 -28.09 9.85 0.83
CA ALA A 764 -28.49 8.52 1.30
C ALA A 764 -27.33 7.58 1.68
N GLY A 765 -26.10 7.83 1.22
CA GLY A 765 -24.93 6.98 1.55
C GLY A 765 -25.00 5.57 0.97
N LEU A 766 -25.82 5.33 -0.06
CA LEU A 766 -25.86 4.06 -0.81
C LEU A 766 -24.67 3.94 -1.78
N ASP A 767 -24.06 5.09 -2.07
CA ASP A 767 -22.74 5.31 -2.64
C ASP A 767 -21.62 5.22 -1.59
N CYS A 768 -21.92 4.98 -0.29
CA CYS A 768 -20.89 4.45 0.60
C CYS A 768 -20.61 3.03 0.12
N LEU A 769 -19.51 2.91 -0.59
CA LEU A 769 -19.25 1.80 -1.50
C LEU A 769 -18.69 0.61 -0.64
N ALA A 770 -18.89 0.68 0.68
CA ALA A 770 -18.05 0.18 1.77
C ALA A 770 -18.09 -1.32 2.07
N PHE A 771 -19.04 -1.97 1.42
CA PHE A 771 -19.32 -3.39 1.50
C PHE A 771 -19.00 -4.07 0.16
N HIS A 772 -18.75 -3.32 -0.91
CA HIS A 772 -18.22 -3.85 -2.17
C HIS A 772 -16.74 -4.19 -2.01
N TYR A 773 -15.94 -3.23 -1.53
CA TYR A 773 -14.57 -3.57 -1.21
C TYR A 773 -14.56 -4.59 -0.07
N PHE A 774 -15.18 -4.43 1.12
CA PHE A 774 -15.24 -5.53 2.13
C PHE A 774 -16.00 -6.83 1.68
N GLY A 775 -16.49 -6.90 0.44
CA GLY A 775 -16.96 -8.14 -0.20
C GLY A 775 -15.91 -8.82 -1.09
N ARG A 776 -14.91 -8.07 -1.59
CA ARG A 776 -13.77 -8.58 -2.37
C ARG A 776 -12.78 -9.39 -1.54
N LEU A 777 -13.05 -9.59 -0.26
CA LEU A 777 -12.06 -10.03 0.72
C LEU A 777 -11.90 -11.54 0.74
N SER A 778 -13.05 -12.20 0.85
CA SER A 778 -13.09 -13.62 1.10
C SER A 778 -12.45 -14.40 -0.06
N GLY A 779 -11.96 -15.58 0.27
CA GLY A 779 -11.19 -16.42 -0.65
C GLY A 779 -9.88 -15.80 -1.08
N LEU A 780 -9.43 -14.77 -0.37
CA LEU A 780 -8.17 -14.16 -0.68
C LEU A 780 -7.30 -13.70 0.50
N VAL A 781 -7.82 -13.30 1.68
CA VAL A 781 -7.09 -13.27 2.99
C VAL A 781 -7.83 -14.05 4.06
N PRO A 782 -7.14 -14.51 5.12
CA PRO A 782 -7.77 -14.78 6.40
C PRO A 782 -8.32 -13.47 7.00
N ILE A 783 -9.64 -13.36 7.07
CA ILE A 783 -10.35 -12.24 7.71
C ILE A 783 -10.98 -12.74 9.02
N VAL A 784 -10.55 -12.15 10.13
CA VAL A 784 -11.01 -12.46 11.49
C VAL A 784 -11.96 -11.38 11.98
N GLY A 785 -13.25 -11.69 12.00
CA GLY A 785 -14.25 -10.86 12.63
C GLY A 785 -14.33 -11.18 14.12
N ILE A 786 -14.15 -10.18 14.98
CA ILE A 786 -14.37 -10.28 16.42
C ILE A 786 -15.63 -9.46 16.77
N ASN A 787 -16.43 -9.94 17.71
CA ASN A 787 -17.49 -9.15 18.32
C ASN A 787 -17.56 -9.36 19.84
N SER A 788 -17.67 -8.25 20.57
CA SER A 788 -18.27 -8.22 21.91
C SER A 788 -19.41 -7.20 21.93
N GLY A 789 -20.41 -7.41 22.78
CA GLY A 789 -21.57 -6.56 22.89
C GLY A 789 -22.43 -6.57 21.62
N ARG A 790 -22.86 -5.38 21.17
CA ARG A 790 -23.90 -5.24 20.14
C ARG A 790 -23.28 -4.97 18.78
N CYS A 791 -23.65 -5.73 17.74
CA CYS A 791 -23.16 -5.54 16.37
C CYS A 791 -24.35 -5.55 15.40
N PHE A 792 -24.74 -4.37 14.89
CA PHE A 792 -25.94 -4.23 14.06
C PHE A 792 -25.70 -3.56 12.71
N ALA A 793 -26.61 -3.84 11.77
CA ALA A 793 -26.68 -3.21 10.46
C ALA A 793 -25.34 -3.30 9.71
N GLY A 794 -24.72 -2.16 9.37
CA GLY A 794 -23.43 -2.12 8.69
C GLY A 794 -22.30 -2.81 9.44
N ASN A 795 -22.33 -2.93 10.77
CA ASN A 795 -21.30 -3.69 11.50
C ASN A 795 -21.53 -5.22 11.34
N ALA A 796 -22.79 -5.66 11.40
CA ALA A 796 -23.16 -7.08 11.20
C ALA A 796 -22.91 -7.56 9.76
N ALA A 797 -23.15 -6.69 8.77
CA ALA A 797 -22.89 -6.97 7.35
C ALA A 797 -21.40 -7.25 7.09
N LEU A 798 -20.51 -6.56 7.79
CA LEU A 798 -19.05 -6.75 7.68
C LEU A 798 -18.62 -8.00 8.46
N LEU A 799 -19.15 -8.21 9.67
CA LEU A 799 -18.88 -9.42 10.44
C LEU A 799 -19.23 -10.70 9.65
N GLY A 800 -20.37 -10.72 8.96
CA GLY A 800 -20.80 -11.83 8.10
C GLY A 800 -20.00 -12.04 6.80
N CYS A 801 -19.05 -11.17 6.47
CA CYS A 801 -18.12 -11.32 5.34
C CYS A 801 -16.74 -11.86 5.75
N CYS A 802 -16.49 -12.08 7.05
CA CYS A 802 -15.24 -12.62 7.56
C CYS A 802 -15.12 -14.15 7.30
N ASP A 803 -13.90 -14.69 7.29
CA ASP A 803 -13.71 -16.15 7.20
C ASP A 803 -14.03 -16.85 8.52
N VAL A 804 -13.76 -16.17 9.63
CA VAL A 804 -14.11 -16.61 10.98
C VAL A 804 -14.77 -15.48 11.76
N VAL A 805 -15.88 -15.79 12.41
CA VAL A 805 -16.55 -14.93 13.39
C VAL A 805 -16.28 -15.48 14.80
N ILE A 806 -15.54 -14.71 15.60
CA ILE A 806 -15.26 -14.95 17.01
C ILE A 806 -16.17 -14.03 17.83
N ALA A 807 -17.09 -14.57 18.63
CA ALA A 807 -18.05 -13.76 19.38
C ALA A 807 -18.08 -14.13 20.86
N THR A 808 -18.05 -13.11 21.73
CA THR A 808 -18.06 -13.27 23.19
C THR A 808 -19.46 -13.62 23.73
N ALA A 809 -19.56 -14.15 24.95
CA ALA A 809 -20.84 -14.62 25.50
C ALA A 809 -21.93 -13.53 25.65
N ASN A 810 -21.57 -12.24 25.64
CA ASN A 810 -22.52 -11.11 25.71
C ASN A 810 -22.99 -10.60 24.32
N SER A 811 -22.55 -11.25 23.24
CA SER A 811 -22.72 -10.78 21.86
C SER A 811 -24.16 -10.83 21.36
N ASN A 812 -24.52 -9.83 20.53
CA ASN A 812 -25.81 -9.73 19.84
C ASN A 812 -25.56 -9.19 18.42
N ILE A 813 -25.81 -10.02 17.40
CA ILE A 813 -25.41 -9.76 16.00
C ILE A 813 -26.66 -9.71 15.12
N GLY A 814 -26.90 -8.66 14.33
CA GLY A 814 -28.10 -8.61 13.50
C GLY A 814 -28.14 -7.55 12.40
N MET A 815 -28.61 -7.93 11.21
CA MET A 815 -28.77 -7.02 10.06
C MET A 815 -29.74 -5.85 10.34
N GLY A 816 -30.75 -6.07 11.18
CA GLY A 816 -31.65 -5.01 11.67
C GLY A 816 -31.40 -4.73 13.15
N GLY A 817 -30.82 -3.58 13.50
CA GLY A 817 -30.78 -3.12 14.91
C GLY A 817 -32.14 -2.55 15.35
N PRO A 818 -32.44 -2.45 16.65
CA PRO A 818 -33.77 -2.08 17.17
C PRO A 818 -34.43 -0.86 16.50
N ALA A 819 -33.71 0.24 16.32
CA ALA A 819 -34.23 1.45 15.68
C ALA A 819 -34.64 1.26 14.20
N MET A 820 -34.05 0.27 13.49
CA MET A 820 -34.45 -0.07 12.12
C MET A 820 -35.63 -1.04 12.08
N ILE A 821 -35.79 -1.88 13.11
CA ILE A 821 -36.96 -2.75 13.30
C ILE A 821 -38.19 -1.88 13.63
N GLU A 822 -38.03 -0.92 14.55
CA GLU A 822 -39.05 0.08 14.90
C GLU A 822 -39.39 0.98 13.71
N GLY A 823 -38.37 1.53 13.02
CA GLY A 823 -38.55 2.35 11.82
C GLY A 823 -39.19 1.60 10.64
N GLY A 824 -39.05 0.27 10.58
CA GLY A 824 -39.74 -0.61 9.66
C GLY A 824 -41.18 -0.97 10.06
N GLY A 825 -41.66 -0.49 11.22
CA GLY A 825 -43.01 -0.78 11.73
C GLY A 825 -43.17 -2.20 12.30
N LEU A 826 -42.08 -2.92 12.57
CA LEU A 826 -42.10 -4.33 12.99
C LEU A 826 -42.21 -4.52 14.51
N GLY A 827 -42.21 -3.42 15.29
CA GLY A 827 -42.27 -3.43 16.75
C GLY A 827 -41.01 -2.84 17.40
N VAL A 828 -41.04 -2.72 18.73
CA VAL A 828 -39.92 -2.22 19.54
C VAL A 828 -39.33 -3.38 20.33
N PHE A 829 -38.03 -3.59 20.21
CA PHE A 829 -37.28 -4.68 20.82
C PHE A 829 -36.06 -4.15 21.57
N ARG A 830 -35.62 -4.86 22.60
CA ARG A 830 -34.32 -4.61 23.23
C ARG A 830 -33.19 -5.07 22.29
N PRO A 831 -32.00 -4.48 22.38
CA PRO A 831 -30.83 -4.99 21.66
C PRO A 831 -30.50 -6.45 21.98
N GLU A 832 -30.83 -6.91 23.19
CA GLU A 832 -30.61 -8.30 23.66
C GLU A 832 -31.60 -9.32 23.06
N GLU A 833 -32.63 -8.86 22.34
CA GLU A 833 -33.59 -9.71 21.63
C GLU A 833 -33.23 -9.85 20.13
N VAL A 834 -32.17 -9.18 19.67
CA VAL A 834 -31.79 -9.06 18.26
C VAL A 834 -30.55 -9.91 17.97
N GLY A 835 -30.77 -11.15 17.55
CA GLY A 835 -29.72 -12.10 17.17
C GLY A 835 -28.75 -12.46 18.31
N PRO A 836 -29.25 -12.97 19.45
CA PRO A 836 -28.42 -13.43 20.56
C PRO A 836 -27.60 -14.70 20.22
N MET A 837 -26.57 -14.98 21.02
CA MET A 837 -25.62 -16.07 20.79
C MET A 837 -26.23 -17.48 20.72
N ASP A 838 -27.32 -17.74 21.44
CA ASP A 838 -28.05 -19.02 21.39
C ASP A 838 -28.76 -19.26 20.06
N ILE A 839 -28.93 -18.21 19.23
CA ILE A 839 -29.38 -18.30 17.84
C ILE A 839 -28.20 -18.28 16.86
N GLN A 840 -27.22 -17.39 17.07
CA GLN A 840 -26.13 -17.16 16.11
C GLN A 840 -25.01 -18.22 16.14
N VAL A 841 -24.89 -19.00 17.23
CA VAL A 841 -23.93 -20.11 17.31
C VAL A 841 -24.45 -21.40 16.66
N PRO A 842 -25.73 -21.82 16.84
CA PRO A 842 -26.25 -23.00 16.14
C PRO A 842 -26.54 -22.80 14.64
N ASN A 843 -26.79 -21.56 14.19
CA ASN A 843 -27.10 -21.28 12.78
C ASN A 843 -25.86 -21.10 11.87
N GLY A 844 -24.65 -21.05 12.45
CA GLY A 844 -23.38 -20.95 11.72
C GLY A 844 -22.85 -19.53 11.49
N VAL A 845 -23.55 -18.48 11.95
CA VAL A 845 -23.08 -17.08 11.85
C VAL A 845 -21.87 -16.83 12.77
N VAL A 846 -21.77 -17.52 13.90
CA VAL A 846 -20.59 -17.51 14.78
C VAL A 846 -19.81 -18.81 14.61
N ASP A 847 -18.60 -18.72 14.07
CA ASP A 847 -17.69 -19.84 13.94
C ASP A 847 -17.12 -20.29 15.29
N ILE A 848 -16.79 -19.35 16.18
CA ILE A 848 -16.21 -19.62 17.51
C ILE A 848 -16.88 -18.74 18.57
N ALA A 849 -17.55 -19.37 19.53
CA ALA A 849 -18.05 -18.70 20.72
C ALA A 849 -17.00 -18.75 21.83
N VAL A 850 -16.75 -17.62 22.49
CA VAL A 850 -15.77 -17.45 23.58
C VAL A 850 -16.41 -16.76 24.78
N ALA A 851 -15.79 -16.83 25.96
CA ALA A 851 -16.29 -16.20 27.18
C ALA A 851 -16.22 -14.66 27.08
N ASP A 852 -15.03 -14.13 26.77
CA ASP A 852 -14.70 -12.70 26.86
C ASP A 852 -13.72 -12.23 25.77
N GLU A 853 -13.39 -10.94 25.80
CA GLU A 853 -12.51 -10.27 24.83
C GLU A 853 -11.04 -10.75 24.90
N ALA A 854 -10.59 -11.32 26.02
CA ALA A 854 -9.23 -11.87 26.15
C ALA A 854 -9.12 -13.25 25.48
N GLU A 855 -10.12 -14.12 25.70
CA GLU A 855 -10.22 -15.37 24.94
C GLU A 855 -10.44 -15.10 23.44
N ALA A 856 -11.20 -14.07 23.07
CA ALA A 856 -11.37 -13.65 21.68
C ALA A 856 -10.03 -13.27 21.02
N VAL A 857 -9.18 -12.49 21.71
CA VAL A 857 -7.82 -12.17 21.25
C VAL A 857 -6.97 -13.43 21.11
N ALA A 858 -6.92 -14.30 22.13
CA ALA A 858 -6.13 -15.52 22.09
C ALA A 858 -6.54 -16.47 20.96
N VAL A 859 -7.85 -16.58 20.68
CA VAL A 859 -8.39 -17.35 19.55
C VAL A 859 -8.04 -16.70 18.22
N ALA A 860 -8.10 -15.37 18.09
CA ALA A 860 -7.70 -14.65 16.88
C ALA A 860 -6.21 -14.86 16.57
N LYS A 861 -5.33 -14.71 17.57
CA LYS A 861 -3.89 -15.02 17.48
C LYS A 861 -3.67 -16.44 17.00
N LYS A 862 -4.35 -17.42 17.60
CA LYS A 862 -4.25 -18.83 17.23
C LYS A 862 -4.74 -19.10 15.80
N TYR A 863 -5.88 -18.53 15.40
CA TYR A 863 -6.45 -18.66 14.05
C TYR A 863 -5.48 -18.14 12.99
N LEU A 864 -4.93 -16.94 13.18
CA LEU A 864 -3.96 -16.37 12.23
C LEU A 864 -2.73 -17.26 12.05
N SER A 865 -2.25 -17.89 13.12
CA SER A 865 -1.04 -18.73 13.09
C SER A 865 -1.04 -19.79 11.98
N TYR A 866 -2.21 -20.38 11.62
CA TYR A 866 -2.27 -21.42 10.58
C TYR A 866 -2.00 -20.88 9.17
N PHE A 867 -2.20 -19.58 8.96
CA PHE A 867 -1.94 -18.87 7.71
C PHE A 867 -0.56 -18.19 7.70
N GLN A 868 0.09 -18.10 8.86
CA GLN A 868 1.42 -17.50 9.07
C GLN A 868 2.58 -18.50 8.89
N GLY A 869 2.29 -19.78 8.60
CA GLY A 869 3.28 -20.81 8.27
C GLY A 869 3.48 -21.87 9.36
N PRO A 870 4.56 -22.67 9.27
CA PRO A 870 4.88 -23.70 10.25
C PRO A 870 5.51 -23.10 11.52
N VAL A 871 5.29 -23.74 12.68
CA VAL A 871 6.02 -23.42 13.93
C VAL A 871 7.19 -24.39 14.13
N ALA A 872 8.27 -23.91 14.76
CA ALA A 872 9.48 -24.70 14.97
C ALA A 872 9.34 -25.72 16.11
N GLU A 873 8.74 -25.31 17.23
CA GLU A 873 8.51 -26.17 18.40
C GLU A 873 7.13 -26.81 18.32
N TRP A 874 7.07 -28.12 18.58
CA TRP A 874 5.83 -28.90 18.62
C TRP A 874 6.02 -30.19 19.42
N GLU A 875 4.94 -30.65 20.04
CA GLU A 875 4.81 -31.98 20.65
C GLU A 875 3.56 -32.66 20.10
N CYS A 876 3.41 -33.98 20.28
CA CYS A 876 2.16 -34.69 19.99
C CYS A 876 1.92 -35.84 20.97
N ALA A 877 0.69 -36.31 21.06
CA ALA A 877 0.32 -37.43 21.92
C ALA A 877 0.94 -38.76 21.45
N ASP A 878 0.94 -39.77 22.33
CA ASP A 878 1.37 -41.12 21.94
C ASP A 878 0.42 -41.73 20.89
N GLN A 879 0.89 -41.78 19.65
CA GLN A 879 0.10 -42.26 18.50
C GLN A 879 -0.38 -43.71 18.66
N ARG A 880 0.22 -44.50 19.56
CA ARG A 880 -0.24 -45.87 19.86
C ARG A 880 -1.66 -45.89 20.45
N LEU A 881 -2.12 -44.79 21.06
CA LEU A 881 -3.48 -44.64 21.57
C LEU A 881 -4.55 -44.71 20.46
N LEU A 882 -4.21 -44.31 19.23
CA LEU A 882 -5.11 -44.34 18.06
C LEU A 882 -5.60 -45.75 17.75
N ARG A 883 -4.79 -46.78 18.01
CA ARG A 883 -5.13 -48.21 17.83
C ARG A 883 -6.38 -48.65 18.60
N SER A 884 -6.67 -47.97 19.71
CA SER A 884 -7.83 -48.22 20.58
C SER A 884 -8.93 -47.15 20.48
N ALA A 885 -8.77 -46.15 19.62
CA ALA A 885 -9.70 -45.01 19.55
C ALA A 885 -11.03 -45.34 18.85
N ILE A 886 -11.05 -46.31 17.93
CA ILE A 886 -12.26 -46.85 17.30
C ILE A 886 -12.67 -48.14 18.03
N PRO A 887 -13.91 -48.27 18.54
CA PRO A 887 -14.38 -49.53 19.11
C PRO A 887 -14.52 -50.62 18.03
N GLU A 888 -13.98 -51.81 18.30
CA GLU A 888 -14.13 -53.00 17.43
C GLU A 888 -15.59 -53.34 17.13
N ASN A 889 -16.50 -53.06 18.08
CA ASN A 889 -17.94 -53.13 17.82
C ASN A 889 -18.38 -51.97 16.92
N ARG A 890 -18.51 -52.26 15.62
CA ARG A 890 -18.91 -51.33 14.55
C ARG A 890 -20.19 -50.51 14.80
N LEU A 891 -21.08 -50.96 15.70
CA LEU A 891 -22.30 -50.24 16.08
C LEU A 891 -22.08 -49.20 17.20
N ARG A 892 -20.96 -49.25 17.93
CA ARG A 892 -20.66 -48.32 19.02
C ARG A 892 -20.10 -47.00 18.48
N VAL A 893 -20.68 -45.88 18.91
CA VAL A 893 -20.17 -44.54 18.59
C VAL A 893 -18.91 -44.22 19.42
N TYR A 894 -18.10 -43.29 18.92
CA TYR A 894 -16.91 -42.74 19.58
C TYR A 894 -16.87 -41.23 19.32
N ASP A 895 -16.07 -40.50 20.09
CA ASP A 895 -15.86 -39.06 19.85
C ASP A 895 -14.68 -38.85 18.90
N VAL A 896 -14.97 -38.39 17.69
CA VAL A 896 -13.95 -38.12 16.66
C VAL A 896 -13.01 -36.98 17.06
N ARG A 897 -13.39 -36.10 17.99
CA ARG A 897 -12.51 -35.01 18.45
C ARG A 897 -11.29 -35.55 19.19
N LYS A 898 -11.45 -36.64 19.95
CA LYS A 898 -10.32 -37.33 20.62
C LYS A 898 -9.36 -37.98 19.63
N VAL A 899 -9.85 -38.43 18.48
CA VAL A 899 -9.01 -38.90 17.37
C VAL A 899 -8.19 -37.74 16.81
N ILE A 900 -8.84 -36.60 16.55
CA ILE A 900 -8.21 -35.37 16.04
C ILE A 900 -7.16 -34.83 17.02
N GLU A 901 -7.51 -34.71 18.31
CA GLU A 901 -6.63 -34.27 19.40
C GLU A 901 -5.40 -35.18 19.59
N THR A 902 -5.55 -36.49 19.39
CA THR A 902 -4.44 -37.45 19.49
C THR A 902 -3.54 -37.40 18.25
N LEU A 903 -4.10 -37.14 17.06
CA LEU A 903 -3.39 -37.14 15.77
C LEU A 903 -2.63 -35.82 15.51
N ALA A 904 -3.20 -34.69 15.94
CA ALA A 904 -2.62 -33.37 15.79
C ALA A 904 -1.45 -33.12 16.76
N ASP A 905 -0.73 -32.02 16.56
CA ASP A 905 0.22 -31.51 17.56
C ASP A 905 -0.55 -31.03 18.81
N THR A 906 0.04 -31.21 19.99
CA THR A 906 -0.57 -30.87 21.29
C THR A 906 -1.02 -29.41 21.32
N GLY A 907 -2.30 -29.17 21.66
CA GLY A 907 -2.88 -27.82 21.69
C GLY A 907 -3.16 -27.19 20.32
N SER A 908 -2.73 -27.80 19.20
CA SER A 908 -2.83 -27.20 17.86
C SER A 908 -4.21 -27.25 17.21
N VAL A 909 -5.22 -27.88 17.82
CA VAL A 909 -6.58 -27.99 17.27
C VAL A 909 -7.37 -26.70 17.47
N LEU A 910 -8.03 -26.21 16.42
CA LEU A 910 -9.01 -25.13 16.45
C LEU A 910 -10.25 -25.51 15.62
N GLU A 911 -11.31 -25.95 16.29
CA GLU A 911 -12.58 -26.33 15.65
C GLU A 911 -13.42 -25.11 15.29
N LEU A 912 -13.89 -25.02 14.04
CA LEU A 912 -14.78 -23.98 13.54
C LEU A 912 -16.23 -24.49 13.44
N ARG A 913 -17.19 -23.60 13.72
CA ARG A 913 -18.64 -23.82 13.62
C ARG A 913 -19.10 -25.08 14.38
N ARG A 914 -18.54 -25.35 15.56
CA ARG A 914 -18.76 -26.59 16.36
C ARG A 914 -20.23 -27.00 16.50
N HIS A 915 -21.15 -26.03 16.58
CA HIS A 915 -22.57 -26.25 16.81
C HIS A 915 -23.45 -26.23 15.55
N PHE A 916 -22.92 -25.73 14.42
CA PHE A 916 -23.57 -25.78 13.11
C PHE A 916 -23.07 -26.99 12.31
N GLY A 917 -23.95 -27.63 11.53
CA GLY A 917 -23.66 -28.87 10.79
C GLY A 917 -22.90 -29.92 11.61
N PRO A 918 -23.33 -30.30 12.83
CA PRO A 918 -22.52 -31.06 13.79
C PRO A 918 -22.23 -32.52 13.38
N GLY A 919 -22.81 -33.00 12.28
CA GLY A 919 -22.38 -34.23 11.58
C GLY A 919 -21.01 -34.12 10.92
N MET A 920 -20.53 -32.90 10.70
CA MET A 920 -19.20 -32.61 10.17
C MET A 920 -18.39 -31.77 11.17
N VAL A 921 -17.19 -32.24 11.50
CA VAL A 921 -16.17 -31.45 12.21
C VAL A 921 -15.27 -30.80 11.16
N THR A 922 -15.01 -29.51 11.31
CA THR A 922 -14.07 -28.73 10.49
C THR A 922 -13.13 -28.02 11.44
N ALA A 923 -11.83 -28.26 11.33
CA ALA A 923 -10.85 -27.72 12.26
C ALA A 923 -9.52 -27.41 11.57
N PHE A 924 -8.84 -26.36 12.01
CA PHE A 924 -7.40 -26.24 11.74
C PHE A 924 -6.62 -27.06 12.78
N ILE A 925 -5.54 -27.69 12.33
CA ILE A 925 -4.61 -28.48 13.15
C ILE A 925 -3.17 -28.19 12.72
N ARG A 926 -2.20 -28.72 13.47
CA ARG A 926 -0.83 -28.88 12.97
C ARG A 926 -0.37 -30.33 13.03
N MET A 927 0.55 -30.69 12.14
CA MET A 927 1.37 -31.90 12.25
C MET A 927 2.83 -31.55 11.98
N GLU A 928 3.70 -31.81 12.95
CA GLU A 928 5.12 -31.41 12.90
C GLU A 928 5.29 -29.90 12.70
N GLY A 929 4.46 -29.11 13.39
CA GLY A 929 4.38 -27.66 13.28
C GLY A 929 3.67 -27.16 12.02
N ARG A 930 3.48 -27.99 10.97
CA ARG A 930 2.89 -27.59 9.69
C ARG A 930 1.36 -27.47 9.78
N PRO A 931 0.75 -26.36 9.34
CA PRO A 931 -0.69 -26.17 9.40
C PRO A 931 -1.44 -27.06 8.38
N MET A 932 -2.61 -27.54 8.78
CA MET A 932 -3.55 -28.27 7.91
C MET A 932 -5.00 -27.95 8.29
N GLY A 933 -5.89 -28.05 7.30
CA GLY A 933 -7.33 -28.15 7.52
C GLY A 933 -7.73 -29.61 7.66
N LEU A 934 -8.63 -29.90 8.59
CA LEU A 934 -9.17 -31.23 8.83
C LEU A 934 -10.70 -31.21 8.71
N ILE A 935 -11.24 -32.18 7.97
CA ILE A 935 -12.68 -32.43 7.82
C ILE A 935 -12.96 -33.86 8.27
N ALA A 936 -13.88 -34.05 9.23
CA ALA A 936 -14.19 -35.37 9.77
C ALA A 936 -15.68 -35.60 9.98
N ASN A 937 -16.15 -36.82 9.67
CA ASN A 937 -17.51 -37.20 10.02
C ASN A 937 -17.63 -37.44 11.54
N ASN A 938 -18.72 -36.97 12.15
CA ASN A 938 -19.00 -37.15 13.56
C ASN A 938 -20.01 -38.29 13.77
N PRO A 939 -19.59 -39.52 14.13
CA PRO A 939 -20.52 -40.64 14.28
C PRO A 939 -21.48 -40.49 15.46
N MET A 940 -21.30 -39.51 16.35
CA MET A 940 -22.27 -39.18 17.40
C MET A 940 -23.49 -38.41 16.87
N HIS A 941 -23.47 -37.93 15.62
CA HIS A 941 -24.57 -37.24 14.96
C HIS A 941 -24.95 -37.96 13.66
N LEU A 942 -26.23 -38.35 13.51
CA LEU A 942 -26.78 -39.07 12.35
C LEU A 942 -25.95 -40.27 11.85
N ALA A 943 -25.22 -40.98 12.70
CA ALA A 943 -24.42 -42.12 12.22
C ALA A 943 -23.06 -41.73 11.59
N GLY A 944 -22.77 -40.43 11.45
CA GLY A 944 -21.77 -39.87 10.53
C GLY A 944 -22.33 -39.49 9.15
N ALA A 945 -23.65 -39.52 8.95
CA ALA A 945 -24.26 -39.16 7.66
C ALA A 945 -24.10 -37.66 7.34
N ILE A 946 -23.94 -37.36 6.05
CA ILE A 946 -23.76 -35.98 5.58
C ILE A 946 -25.14 -35.36 5.28
N ASP A 947 -25.57 -34.43 6.11
CA ASP A 947 -26.78 -33.61 5.93
C ASP A 947 -26.46 -32.29 5.21
N SER A 948 -27.47 -31.46 4.95
CA SER A 948 -27.29 -30.20 4.20
C SER A 948 -26.33 -29.23 4.89
N ALA A 949 -26.47 -29.04 6.21
CA ALA A 949 -25.60 -28.15 6.98
C ALA A 949 -24.18 -28.70 7.10
N GLY A 950 -24.00 -30.01 7.28
CA GLY A 950 -22.69 -30.66 7.25
C GLY A 950 -22.01 -30.58 5.87
N ALA A 951 -22.77 -30.71 4.79
CA ALA A 951 -22.27 -30.60 3.42
C ALA A 951 -21.82 -29.16 3.08
N ASP A 952 -22.62 -28.18 3.49
CA ASP A 952 -22.29 -26.75 3.34
C ASP A 952 -21.04 -26.38 4.12
N LYS A 953 -20.99 -26.73 5.41
CA LYS A 953 -19.85 -26.51 6.30
C LYS A 953 -18.56 -27.13 5.75
N ALA A 954 -18.65 -28.36 5.23
CA ALA A 954 -17.52 -29.01 4.56
C ALA A 954 -17.09 -28.26 3.30
N ALA A 955 -18.03 -27.86 2.44
CA ALA A 955 -17.74 -27.14 1.19
C ALA A 955 -17.09 -25.76 1.47
N ARG A 956 -17.61 -24.96 2.41
CA ARG A 956 -17.00 -23.68 2.78
C ARG A 956 -15.60 -23.89 3.36
N PHE A 957 -15.40 -24.88 4.24
CA PHE A 957 -14.08 -25.14 4.82
C PHE A 957 -13.06 -25.69 3.80
N MET A 958 -13.50 -26.46 2.81
CA MET A 958 -12.65 -26.83 1.66
C MET A 958 -12.23 -25.60 0.85
N GLN A 959 -13.15 -24.66 0.57
CA GLN A 959 -12.81 -23.40 -0.11
C GLN A 959 -11.83 -22.55 0.70
N LEU A 960 -12.02 -22.48 2.02
CA LEU A 960 -11.15 -21.78 2.96
C LEU A 960 -9.72 -22.31 2.91
N CYS A 961 -9.55 -23.62 3.09
CA CYS A 961 -8.23 -24.23 3.06
C CYS A 961 -7.57 -24.12 1.68
N ASP A 962 -8.34 -24.35 0.61
CA ASP A 962 -7.84 -24.27 -0.75
C ASP A 962 -7.38 -22.85 -1.12
N ALA A 963 -8.15 -21.81 -0.78
CA ALA A 963 -7.81 -20.41 -1.05
C ALA A 963 -6.44 -20.00 -0.45
N PHE A 964 -6.10 -20.57 0.71
CA PHE A 964 -4.90 -20.25 1.49
C PHE A 964 -3.78 -21.29 1.42
N ASP A 965 -3.86 -22.22 0.46
CA ASP A 965 -2.94 -23.34 0.29
C ASP A 965 -2.73 -24.25 1.50
N ILE A 966 -3.67 -24.25 2.44
CA ILE A 966 -3.64 -25.13 3.60
C ILE A 966 -4.04 -26.55 3.15
N PRO A 967 -3.18 -27.57 3.30
CA PRO A 967 -3.49 -28.95 2.93
C PRO A 967 -4.68 -29.52 3.72
N LEU A 968 -5.46 -30.40 3.09
CA LEU A 968 -6.67 -30.98 3.69
C LEU A 968 -6.49 -32.45 4.11
N LEU A 969 -6.95 -32.79 5.31
CA LEU A 969 -7.07 -34.16 5.80
C LEU A 969 -8.54 -34.53 6.04
N PHE A 970 -9.02 -35.53 5.33
CA PHE A 970 -10.36 -36.10 5.47
C PHE A 970 -10.34 -37.35 6.35
N LEU A 971 -11.00 -37.31 7.50
CA LEU A 971 -11.24 -38.48 8.36
C LEU A 971 -12.66 -39.03 8.11
N CYS A 972 -12.74 -40.13 7.38
CA CYS A 972 -14.00 -40.68 6.88
C CYS A 972 -14.57 -41.76 7.83
N ASP A 973 -15.79 -41.52 8.33
CA ASP A 973 -16.66 -42.50 9.02
C ASP A 973 -18.12 -42.15 8.70
N THR A 974 -18.49 -42.26 7.42
CA THR A 974 -19.82 -41.90 6.92
C THR A 974 -20.59 -43.09 6.33
N PRO A 975 -21.88 -43.25 6.68
CA PRO A 975 -22.77 -44.18 6.01
C PRO A 975 -23.31 -43.65 4.66
N GLY A 976 -22.91 -42.43 4.27
CA GLY A 976 -23.34 -41.78 3.03
C GLY A 976 -23.90 -40.37 3.27
N ILE A 977 -24.41 -39.78 2.19
CA ILE A 977 -25.30 -38.62 2.28
C ILE A 977 -26.59 -39.06 2.98
N MET A 978 -27.16 -38.19 3.83
CA MET A 978 -28.41 -38.47 4.54
C MET A 978 -29.56 -38.69 3.56
N VAL A 979 -30.55 -39.51 3.91
CA VAL A 979 -31.68 -39.83 3.00
C VAL A 979 -33.02 -39.80 3.72
N GLY A 980 -34.04 -39.27 3.05
CA GLY A 980 -35.43 -39.27 3.54
C GLY A 980 -36.23 -38.03 3.11
N PRO A 981 -37.57 -38.13 2.99
CA PRO A 981 -38.40 -37.07 2.41
C PRO A 981 -38.38 -35.74 3.20
N GLU A 982 -37.99 -35.76 4.48
CA GLU A 982 -37.84 -34.55 5.28
C GLU A 982 -36.52 -33.82 5.01
N VAL A 983 -35.40 -34.54 4.83
CA VAL A 983 -34.12 -33.88 4.54
C VAL A 983 -34.07 -33.32 3.11
N GLU A 984 -34.75 -33.95 2.16
CA GLU A 984 -34.87 -33.41 0.80
C GLU A 984 -35.58 -32.03 0.74
N LYS A 985 -36.46 -31.71 1.70
CA LYS A 985 -37.08 -30.38 1.81
C LYS A 985 -36.07 -29.27 2.10
N THR A 986 -34.91 -29.62 2.67
CA THR A 986 -33.78 -28.70 2.87
C THR A 986 -32.93 -28.52 1.61
N ALA A 987 -33.43 -28.94 0.43
CA ALA A 987 -32.74 -28.93 -0.86
C ALA A 987 -31.43 -29.74 -0.89
N LEU A 988 -31.34 -30.82 -0.09
CA LEU A 988 -30.14 -31.63 0.14
C LEU A 988 -29.35 -31.97 -1.13
N VAL A 989 -30.02 -32.31 -2.24
CA VAL A 989 -29.40 -32.55 -3.56
C VAL A 989 -28.40 -31.44 -3.94
N ARG A 990 -28.72 -30.16 -3.70
CA ARG A 990 -27.83 -29.03 -4.01
C ARG A 990 -26.68 -28.92 -3.02
N HIS A 991 -26.94 -29.10 -1.72
CA HIS A 991 -25.93 -29.02 -0.67
C HIS A 991 -24.91 -30.16 -0.77
N ALA A 992 -25.36 -31.39 -1.03
CA ALA A 992 -24.48 -32.52 -1.33
C ALA A 992 -23.70 -32.34 -2.64
N ALA A 993 -24.34 -31.85 -3.71
CA ALA A 993 -23.65 -31.53 -4.97
C ALA A 993 -22.56 -30.45 -4.80
N ARG A 994 -22.75 -29.50 -3.87
CA ARG A 994 -21.78 -28.47 -3.51
C ARG A 994 -20.45 -29.08 -3.03
N MET A 995 -20.49 -30.17 -2.23
CA MET A 995 -19.27 -30.88 -1.82
C MET A 995 -18.52 -31.47 -3.02
N PHE A 996 -19.23 -32.10 -3.97
CA PHE A 996 -18.58 -32.68 -5.17
C PHE A 996 -17.95 -31.61 -6.06
N VAL A 997 -18.66 -30.52 -6.36
CA VAL A 997 -18.14 -29.41 -7.18
C VAL A 997 -16.99 -28.68 -6.46
N THR A 998 -17.05 -28.57 -5.14
CA THR A 998 -15.94 -28.00 -4.36
C THR A 998 -14.74 -28.93 -4.35
N GLY A 999 -14.88 -30.19 -3.94
CA GLY A 999 -13.79 -31.16 -3.86
C GLY A 999 -13.08 -31.38 -5.21
N ALA A 1000 -13.83 -31.46 -6.31
CA ALA A 1000 -13.28 -31.57 -7.65
C ALA A 1000 -12.64 -30.26 -8.19
N SER A 1001 -12.78 -29.13 -7.49
CA SER A 1001 -12.09 -27.87 -7.80
C SER A 1001 -11.01 -27.49 -6.77
N VAL A 1002 -10.85 -28.25 -5.70
CA VAL A 1002 -9.74 -28.10 -4.74
C VAL A 1002 -8.42 -28.46 -5.44
N SER A 1003 -7.38 -27.67 -5.21
CA SER A 1003 -6.04 -27.89 -5.78
C SER A 1003 -4.90 -27.79 -4.77
N VAL A 1004 -5.19 -27.61 -3.47
CA VAL A 1004 -4.27 -28.07 -2.42
C VAL A 1004 -4.14 -29.60 -2.44
N PRO A 1005 -3.00 -30.16 -1.99
CA PRO A 1005 -2.93 -31.59 -1.70
C PRO A 1005 -3.95 -31.95 -0.60
N TYR A 1006 -4.64 -33.06 -0.81
CA TYR A 1006 -5.55 -33.62 0.19
C TYR A 1006 -5.39 -35.13 0.35
N PHE A 1007 -5.71 -35.60 1.54
CA PHE A 1007 -5.46 -36.96 2.02
C PHE A 1007 -6.72 -37.51 2.67
N THR A 1008 -7.02 -38.80 2.47
CA THR A 1008 -8.19 -39.45 3.08
C THR A 1008 -7.75 -40.63 3.94
N ILE A 1009 -8.23 -40.67 5.18
CA ILE A 1009 -8.09 -41.80 6.10
C ILE A 1009 -9.51 -42.27 6.50
N VAL A 1010 -9.88 -43.47 6.07
CA VAL A 1010 -11.13 -44.12 6.51
C VAL A 1010 -10.93 -44.72 7.89
N LEU A 1011 -11.56 -44.13 8.90
CA LEU A 1011 -11.54 -44.61 10.29
C LEU A 1011 -12.42 -45.86 10.45
N ARG A 1012 -13.60 -45.86 9.81
CA ARG A 1012 -14.55 -46.99 9.83
C ARG A 1012 -15.48 -46.98 8.60
N LYS A 1013 -16.62 -46.28 8.61
CA LYS A 1013 -17.62 -46.38 7.54
C LYS A 1013 -17.21 -45.59 6.30
N SER A 1014 -17.33 -46.22 5.14
CA SER A 1014 -17.05 -45.59 3.85
C SER A 1014 -18.07 -46.06 2.81
N TYR A 1015 -19.32 -45.60 2.95
CA TYR A 1015 -20.41 -46.01 2.07
C TYR A 1015 -20.83 -44.95 1.03
N GLY A 1016 -20.91 -45.39 -0.22
CA GLY A 1016 -21.55 -44.68 -1.34
C GLY A 1016 -21.05 -43.26 -1.64
N LEU A 1017 -21.95 -42.44 -2.17
CA LEU A 1017 -21.66 -41.06 -2.60
C LEU A 1017 -21.13 -40.16 -1.46
N GLY A 1018 -21.53 -40.38 -0.21
CA GLY A 1018 -21.03 -39.58 0.92
C GLY A 1018 -19.55 -39.84 1.20
N ALA A 1019 -19.11 -41.10 1.13
CA ALA A 1019 -17.70 -41.44 1.25
C ALA A 1019 -16.88 -40.91 0.06
N GLN A 1020 -17.44 -40.95 -1.16
CA GLN A 1020 -16.81 -40.33 -2.33
C GLN A 1020 -16.67 -38.80 -2.17
N ALA A 1021 -17.68 -38.10 -1.63
CA ALA A 1021 -17.59 -36.67 -1.32
C ALA A 1021 -16.51 -36.36 -0.26
N MET A 1022 -16.32 -37.24 0.73
CA MET A 1022 -15.20 -37.19 1.70
C MET A 1022 -13.82 -37.55 1.10
N ALA A 1023 -13.77 -37.91 -0.17
CA ALA A 1023 -12.54 -38.11 -0.95
C ALA A 1023 -12.48 -37.17 -2.17
N GLY A 1024 -13.09 -35.98 -2.09
CA GLY A 1024 -13.09 -34.99 -3.17
C GLY A 1024 -13.89 -35.37 -4.43
N GLY A 1025 -14.58 -36.52 -4.41
CA GLY A 1025 -15.37 -37.09 -5.49
C GLY A 1025 -14.97 -38.52 -5.88
N SER A 1026 -13.77 -38.99 -5.51
CA SER A 1026 -13.30 -40.34 -5.81
C SER A 1026 -12.15 -40.75 -4.90
N PHE A 1027 -12.07 -42.02 -4.50
CA PHE A 1027 -10.96 -42.56 -3.71
C PHE A 1027 -9.59 -42.54 -4.44
N LYS A 1028 -9.56 -42.15 -5.71
CA LYS A 1028 -8.31 -41.93 -6.49
C LYS A 1028 -8.10 -40.47 -6.90
N ALA A 1029 -8.75 -39.53 -6.20
CA ALA A 1029 -8.53 -38.08 -6.32
C ALA A 1029 -7.63 -37.47 -5.22
N PRO A 1030 -7.64 -37.96 -3.95
CA PRO A 1030 -6.61 -37.63 -2.96
C PRO A 1030 -5.20 -38.05 -3.40
N PHE A 1031 -4.17 -37.48 -2.76
CA PHE A 1031 -2.78 -37.95 -2.90
C PHE A 1031 -2.60 -39.37 -2.33
N PHE A 1032 -3.34 -39.69 -1.26
CA PHE A 1032 -3.59 -41.08 -0.83
C PHE A 1032 -4.99 -41.19 -0.22
N ALA A 1033 -5.62 -42.35 -0.42
CA ALA A 1033 -6.79 -42.78 0.32
C ALA A 1033 -6.50 -44.14 0.98
N VAL A 1034 -6.26 -44.11 2.30
CA VAL A 1034 -5.95 -45.29 3.12
C VAL A 1034 -7.05 -45.56 4.14
N SER A 1035 -7.02 -46.72 4.78
CA SER A 1035 -7.98 -47.08 5.83
C SER A 1035 -7.27 -47.59 7.09
N TRP A 1036 -7.89 -47.38 8.25
CA TRP A 1036 -7.57 -48.13 9.46
C TRP A 1036 -8.19 -49.56 9.37
N PRO A 1037 -7.73 -50.53 10.19
CA PRO A 1037 -8.20 -51.92 10.09
C PRO A 1037 -9.70 -52.09 10.39
N THR A 1038 -10.30 -51.10 11.05
CA THR A 1038 -11.74 -50.98 11.33
C THR A 1038 -12.59 -50.53 10.13
N GLY A 1039 -12.00 -50.28 8.97
CA GLY A 1039 -12.70 -49.83 7.75
C GLY A 1039 -13.71 -50.84 7.19
N GLU A 1040 -14.92 -50.35 6.88
CA GLU A 1040 -15.97 -51.08 6.16
C GLU A 1040 -16.56 -50.22 5.02
N PHE A 1041 -16.59 -50.79 3.82
CA PHE A 1041 -16.84 -50.13 2.54
C PHE A 1041 -17.99 -50.77 1.75
N GLY A 1042 -18.55 -50.02 0.79
CA GLY A 1042 -19.58 -50.52 -0.13
C GLY A 1042 -20.37 -49.41 -0.82
N GLY A 1043 -21.07 -49.72 -1.92
CA GLY A 1043 -21.88 -48.73 -2.66
C GLY A 1043 -23.07 -48.17 -1.87
N MET A 1044 -23.52 -48.86 -0.82
CA MET A 1044 -24.48 -48.42 0.19
C MET A 1044 -24.23 -49.22 1.48
N GLY A 1045 -24.85 -48.81 2.60
CA GLY A 1045 -24.78 -49.56 3.86
C GLY A 1045 -25.22 -51.02 3.71
N LEU A 1046 -24.45 -51.93 4.30
CA LEU A 1046 -24.50 -53.39 4.04
C LEU A 1046 -25.88 -53.99 4.30
N GLU A 1047 -26.53 -53.58 5.38
CA GLU A 1047 -27.89 -53.98 5.76
C GLU A 1047 -28.94 -53.54 4.74
N GLY A 1048 -28.71 -52.41 4.06
CA GLY A 1048 -29.54 -51.91 2.95
C GLY A 1048 -29.30 -52.69 1.67
N ALA A 1049 -28.04 -52.97 1.33
CA ALA A 1049 -27.65 -53.77 0.16
C ALA A 1049 -28.30 -55.17 0.21
N VAL A 1050 -28.26 -55.84 1.37
CA VAL A 1050 -28.91 -57.14 1.56
C VAL A 1050 -30.44 -57.04 1.44
N LYS A 1051 -31.07 -56.05 2.10
CA LYS A 1051 -32.55 -55.86 2.06
C LYS A 1051 -33.08 -55.53 0.66
N LEU A 1052 -32.28 -54.87 -0.18
CA LEU A 1052 -32.64 -54.52 -1.55
C LEU A 1052 -32.34 -55.66 -2.52
N GLY A 1053 -31.14 -56.23 -2.46
CA GLY A 1053 -30.66 -57.26 -3.39
C GLY A 1053 -31.28 -58.64 -3.20
N TYR A 1054 -31.68 -58.98 -1.96
CA TYR A 1054 -32.29 -60.28 -1.61
C TYR A 1054 -33.72 -60.13 -1.08
N ARG A 1055 -34.45 -59.11 -1.55
CA ARG A 1055 -35.77 -58.75 -1.04
C ARG A 1055 -36.79 -59.90 -1.19
N ASN A 1056 -36.76 -60.60 -2.32
CA ASN A 1056 -37.76 -61.62 -2.65
C ASN A 1056 -37.47 -62.93 -1.90
N GLU A 1057 -36.18 -63.27 -1.78
CA GLU A 1057 -35.62 -64.40 -1.07
C GLU A 1057 -35.93 -64.31 0.43
N LEU A 1058 -35.70 -63.14 1.03
CA LEU A 1058 -36.03 -62.89 2.43
C LEU A 1058 -37.55 -62.84 2.67
N ALA A 1059 -38.34 -62.31 1.73
CA ALA A 1059 -39.80 -62.29 1.83
C ALA A 1059 -40.43 -63.69 1.72
N ALA A 1060 -39.83 -64.60 0.95
CA ALA A 1060 -40.29 -65.97 0.76
C ALA A 1060 -40.11 -66.87 2.00
N ILE A 1061 -39.30 -66.46 2.97
CA ILE A 1061 -39.15 -67.17 4.26
C ILE A 1061 -40.26 -66.71 5.20
N GLU A 1062 -41.27 -67.54 5.45
CA GLU A 1062 -42.39 -67.20 6.34
C GLU A 1062 -41.97 -67.06 7.81
N ASP A 1063 -41.00 -67.87 8.24
CA ASP A 1063 -40.47 -67.93 9.61
C ASP A 1063 -39.64 -66.67 9.95
N PRO A 1064 -40.07 -65.82 10.90
CA PRO A 1064 -39.38 -64.58 11.24
C PRO A 1064 -37.96 -64.79 11.78
N GLU A 1065 -37.70 -65.90 12.48
CA GLU A 1065 -36.39 -66.18 13.07
C GLU A 1065 -35.41 -66.65 12.00
N LYS A 1066 -35.80 -67.61 11.15
CA LYS A 1066 -34.94 -68.03 10.02
C LYS A 1066 -34.68 -66.89 9.04
N ARG A 1067 -35.66 -65.98 8.86
CA ARG A 1067 -35.48 -64.76 8.05
C ARG A 1067 -34.44 -63.82 8.67
N ARG A 1068 -34.41 -63.70 10.01
CA ARG A 1068 -33.39 -62.94 10.75
C ARG A 1068 -32.02 -63.60 10.64
N GLU A 1069 -31.91 -64.89 10.91
CA GLU A 1069 -30.65 -65.65 10.82
C GLU A 1069 -30.00 -65.52 9.44
N LEU A 1070 -30.77 -65.72 8.36
CA LEU A 1070 -30.25 -65.59 6.99
C LEU A 1070 -29.87 -64.14 6.65
N PHE A 1071 -30.66 -63.15 7.11
CA PHE A 1071 -30.32 -61.75 6.92
C PHE A 1071 -29.00 -61.39 7.63
N GLU A 1072 -28.80 -61.84 8.87
CA GLU A 1072 -27.57 -61.60 9.63
C GLU A 1072 -26.35 -62.30 8.98
N GLN A 1073 -26.49 -63.54 8.50
CA GLN A 1073 -25.45 -64.25 7.73
C GLN A 1073 -25.09 -63.53 6.41
N MET A 1074 -26.10 -63.02 5.68
CA MET A 1074 -25.86 -62.24 4.45
C MET A 1074 -25.13 -60.93 4.73
N VAL A 1075 -25.48 -60.25 5.84
CA VAL A 1075 -24.78 -59.02 6.28
C VAL A 1075 -23.36 -59.32 6.73
N GLU A 1076 -23.10 -60.41 7.47
CA GLU A 1076 -21.74 -60.81 7.85
C GLU A 1076 -20.86 -61.17 6.64
N ARG A 1077 -21.45 -61.80 5.61
CA ARG A 1077 -20.76 -62.06 4.33
C ARG A 1077 -20.45 -60.76 3.60
N MET A 1078 -21.40 -59.83 3.50
CA MET A 1078 -21.18 -58.51 2.89
C MET A 1078 -20.11 -57.71 3.65
N TYR A 1079 -20.17 -57.71 4.99
CA TYR A 1079 -19.14 -57.10 5.85
C TYR A 1079 -17.77 -57.73 5.61
N THR A 1080 -17.69 -59.05 5.51
CA THR A 1080 -16.41 -59.73 5.24
C THR A 1080 -15.83 -59.37 3.88
N ILE A 1081 -16.65 -59.15 2.85
CA ILE A 1081 -16.19 -58.65 1.54
C ILE A 1081 -15.78 -57.17 1.63
N GLY A 1082 -16.56 -56.33 2.31
CA GLY A 1082 -16.33 -54.88 2.44
C GLY A 1082 -15.29 -54.44 3.48
N LYS A 1083 -14.63 -55.38 4.19
CA LYS A 1083 -13.51 -55.06 5.11
C LYS A 1083 -12.36 -54.40 4.36
N ALA A 1084 -11.77 -53.36 4.96
CA ALA A 1084 -10.64 -52.60 4.40
C ALA A 1084 -9.55 -53.45 3.72
N VAL A 1085 -9.12 -54.56 4.33
CA VAL A 1085 -8.06 -55.44 3.79
C VAL A 1085 -8.45 -56.11 2.47
N ASN A 1086 -9.72 -56.43 2.27
CA ASN A 1086 -10.24 -57.00 1.02
C ASN A 1086 -10.52 -55.90 -0.03
N VAL A 1087 -10.78 -54.67 0.39
CA VAL A 1087 -10.91 -53.51 -0.51
C VAL A 1087 -9.53 -53.09 -1.05
N ALA A 1088 -8.52 -53.07 -0.19
CA ALA A 1088 -7.12 -52.86 -0.56
C ALA A 1088 -6.58 -53.98 -1.47
N SER A 1089 -6.99 -55.25 -1.28
CA SER A 1089 -6.56 -56.34 -2.18
C SER A 1089 -7.12 -56.22 -3.60
N HIS A 1090 -8.10 -55.35 -3.84
CA HIS A 1090 -8.60 -54.97 -5.16
C HIS A 1090 -8.11 -53.58 -5.61
N PHE A 1091 -7.23 -52.95 -4.82
CA PHE A 1091 -6.65 -51.62 -5.03
C PHE A 1091 -7.68 -50.47 -5.16
N GLU A 1092 -8.89 -50.63 -4.60
CA GLU A 1092 -9.88 -49.55 -4.51
C GLU A 1092 -9.43 -48.44 -3.54
N ILE A 1093 -8.67 -48.82 -2.51
CA ILE A 1093 -7.90 -47.94 -1.62
C ILE A 1093 -6.40 -48.29 -1.72
N ASP A 1094 -5.52 -47.42 -1.22
CA ASP A 1094 -4.08 -47.52 -1.45
C ASP A 1094 -3.36 -48.41 -0.41
N ASP A 1095 -3.79 -48.41 0.85
CA ASP A 1095 -3.29 -49.31 1.92
C ASP A 1095 -4.27 -49.42 3.11
N VAL A 1096 -4.06 -50.42 3.97
CA VAL A 1096 -4.67 -50.54 5.30
C VAL A 1096 -3.62 -50.40 6.39
N ILE A 1097 -3.54 -49.21 6.97
CA ILE A 1097 -2.44 -48.79 7.83
C ILE A 1097 -2.72 -49.13 9.31
N ASP A 1098 -1.65 -49.29 10.10
CA ASP A 1098 -1.76 -49.20 11.56
C ASP A 1098 -2.18 -47.77 11.93
N PRO A 1099 -3.22 -47.57 12.77
CA PRO A 1099 -3.64 -46.22 13.18
C PRO A 1099 -2.52 -45.31 13.69
N MET A 1100 -1.46 -45.85 14.32
CA MET A 1100 -0.33 -45.03 14.78
C MET A 1100 0.55 -44.45 13.66
N GLU A 1101 0.54 -45.06 12.47
CA GLU A 1101 1.32 -44.58 11.31
C GLU A 1101 0.61 -43.43 10.57
N SER A 1102 -0.61 -43.04 10.98
CA SER A 1102 -1.41 -42.00 10.32
C SER A 1102 -0.67 -40.66 10.18
N ARG A 1103 0.00 -40.18 11.25
CA ARG A 1103 0.85 -38.98 11.18
C ARG A 1103 1.98 -39.15 10.17
N ARG A 1104 2.66 -40.30 10.17
CA ARG A 1104 3.77 -40.59 9.27
C ARG A 1104 3.32 -40.51 7.81
N TRP A 1105 2.21 -41.14 7.45
CA TRP A 1105 1.63 -41.06 6.09
C TRP A 1105 1.37 -39.61 5.67
N VAL A 1106 0.65 -38.83 6.50
CA VAL A 1106 0.36 -37.42 6.22
C VAL A 1106 1.64 -36.60 6.07
N THR A 1107 2.57 -36.70 7.03
CA THR A 1107 3.83 -35.93 7.00
C THR A 1107 4.77 -36.33 5.85
N THR A 1108 4.84 -37.61 5.47
CA THR A 1108 5.62 -38.07 4.32
C THR A 1108 5.00 -37.55 3.02
N ALA A 1109 3.68 -37.52 2.90
CA ALA A 1109 3.00 -36.94 1.75
C ALA A 1109 3.20 -35.41 1.68
N LEU A 1110 3.03 -34.68 2.79
CA LEU A 1110 3.33 -33.24 2.91
C LEU A 1110 4.79 -32.87 2.58
N ARG A 1111 5.74 -33.78 2.80
CA ARG A 1111 7.15 -33.62 2.41
C ARG A 1111 7.45 -34.03 0.96
N SER A 1112 6.52 -34.75 0.31
CA SER A 1112 6.64 -35.22 -1.08
C SER A 1112 5.95 -34.32 -2.10
N VAL A 1113 4.95 -33.54 -1.68
CA VAL A 1113 4.31 -32.50 -2.51
C VAL A 1113 5.24 -31.28 -2.58
N PRO A 1114 5.49 -30.70 -3.77
CA PRO A 1114 6.27 -29.47 -3.90
C PRO A 1114 5.59 -28.29 -3.17
N PRO A 1115 6.34 -27.25 -2.76
CA PRO A 1115 5.73 -26.04 -2.19
C PRO A 1115 4.71 -25.44 -3.18
N PRO A 1116 3.63 -24.81 -2.70
CA PRO A 1116 2.63 -24.20 -3.56
C PRO A 1116 3.28 -23.24 -4.58
N ALA A 1117 2.90 -23.40 -5.85
CA ALA A 1117 3.26 -22.42 -6.85
C ALA A 1117 2.63 -21.07 -6.46
N ALA A 1118 3.44 -20.04 -6.57
CA ALA A 1118 3.19 -18.69 -6.13
C ALA A 1118 1.98 -18.05 -6.93
N ARG A 1119 1.02 -17.33 -6.29
CA ARG A 1119 -0.27 -16.80 -6.83
C ARG A 1119 -0.90 -15.43 -6.44
N ALA A 1120 -0.66 -14.39 -7.23
CA ALA A 1120 -1.24 -13.04 -7.11
C ALA A 1120 -2.76 -12.95 -7.16
N GLY A 1121 -3.33 -13.12 -8.36
CA GLY A 1121 -4.77 -13.19 -8.58
C GLY A 1121 -5.38 -14.24 -7.68
N LYS A 1122 -6.67 -14.08 -7.34
CA LYS A 1122 -7.39 -15.03 -6.49
C LYS A 1122 -7.15 -16.48 -6.89
N LYS A 1123 -7.09 -17.38 -5.91
CA LYS A 1123 -7.23 -18.83 -6.18
C LYS A 1123 -8.70 -19.17 -6.40
N ARG A 1124 -9.58 -18.63 -5.54
CA ARG A 1124 -11.04 -18.69 -5.66
C ARG A 1124 -11.60 -17.27 -5.67
N PRO A 1125 -12.55 -16.91 -6.55
CA PRO A 1125 -13.08 -15.55 -6.63
C PRO A 1125 -13.69 -15.05 -5.31
N CYS A 1126 -14.18 -15.98 -4.48
CA CYS A 1126 -14.51 -15.80 -3.08
C CYS A 1126 -14.40 -17.15 -2.35
N ILE A 1127 -14.37 -17.11 -1.02
CA ILE A 1127 -14.94 -18.17 -0.16
C ILE A 1127 -16.38 -17.76 0.07
N ASP A 1128 -17.34 -18.66 -0.12
CA ASP A 1128 -18.72 -18.31 0.16
C ASP A 1128 -18.97 -18.07 1.67
N THR A 1129 -19.97 -17.25 1.99
CA THR A 1129 -20.26 -16.80 3.37
C THR A 1129 -21.15 -17.75 4.16
N TRP A 1130 -21.45 -18.95 3.63
CA TRP A 1130 -22.56 -19.79 4.08
C TRP A 1130 -22.16 -20.79 5.17
#